data_AF-A0A520IF12-F1
#
_entry.id   AF-A0A520IF12-F1
#
_cell.length_a   1.000
_cell.length_b   1.000
_cell.length_c   1.000
_cell.angle_alpha   90.00
_cell.angle_beta   90.00
_cell.angle_gamma   90.00
#
_symmetry.space_group_name_H-M   'P 1'
#
loop_
_entity.id
_entity.type
_entity.pdbx_description
1 polymer ?
#
loop_
_entity_poly.entity_id
_entity_poly.type
_entity_poly.pdbx_seq_one_letter_code
_entity_poly.pdbx_strand_id
1 'polypeptide(L)'
;LFDIDAVLDYLPSPLDVPSIKGIKMNSDEEVERKCSDTEPFSGLAFKVMTDPFVGSLTFVRIYSGSLTTGTTVINTVKDKKERIGRMLLMHANNREDIKEARAGDIIALAGLKDTTTGDTLSDQNNLVILEKMEFPKPVIEVAVEPKTKADQEKMGMALARLAAEDPSLYVSTDEESGQTVLKGMGELHLEIIIDRMKREFKVEANIADLKQQANERSTELIDLLNSAERYLALPANQTTCPLCGTSVLAEELRGRIQVQLEQLTTTRALLQTFKEAQSRLKTATDECGRINGELHQIAIERAACFVANEPAVVKPLGIDWPAQHLVMTSSVTGDPTSSRIATLAEQLISLDIDIEQERDRLQTRLTAYNNVKMQHDLLTDSTDKVSMLTTLFERLEKVYNLVVTKRHEFVQTVLDEIIDEVNALYEAIHPGEKIGLHRLEIDESKRSSLEQHAHFEDEQGVVPQAYFSESHLDTFGFCLWLALAKRGNSKQLVLVLDDVFTSVDAQHFRRISELLESEALHFQQIIIATHNRLWHDYYKTSRASAHLLKLERWTITHGLRPYEDLTLVNELATALIADQFDRQVVASKAGVLLENILDSLAAYYECNLKYKPGRSYTLGELLRTTKKLFQEAKIKRVKRDRNGQPIMPHQPENWIEIVLKDYHEKLDGIKLIRNEVGAHFNPSGNDWSDNDVREFGQAAYDLAEALACPQCGHIPKNVRSDHRGCSCDAKYQTRLYPMNLN
;
A
#
# COMPACT_ATOMS: atom_id res chain seq x y z
N LEU A 1 16.43 -3.65 10.84
CA LEU A 1 15.95 -3.51 12.24
C LEU A 1 15.62 -2.07 12.63
N PHE A 2 16.33 -1.04 12.13
CA PHE A 2 16.05 0.38 12.45
C PHE A 2 14.64 0.92 12.10
N ASP A 3 13.90 0.29 11.18
CA ASP A 3 12.64 0.86 10.64
C ASP A 3 11.42 0.63 11.55
N ILE A 4 11.34 -0.51 12.26
CA ILE A 4 10.19 -0.82 13.14
C ILE A 4 10.33 -0.16 14.51
N ASP A 5 11.54 -0.02 15.02
CA ASP A 5 11.79 0.69 16.29
C ASP A 5 11.41 2.18 16.13
N ALA A 6 11.73 2.78 14.99
CA ALA A 6 11.29 4.15 14.66
C ALA A 6 9.76 4.29 14.57
N VAL A 7 9.05 3.24 14.12
CA VAL A 7 7.57 3.22 14.13
C VAL A 7 7.05 3.26 15.57
N LEU A 8 7.64 2.50 16.49
CA LEU A 8 7.21 2.50 17.90
C LEU A 8 7.55 3.81 18.62
N ASP A 9 8.71 4.40 18.31
CA ASP A 9 9.20 5.60 18.98
C ASP A 9 8.55 6.91 18.46
N TYR A 10 8.18 6.96 17.17
CA TYR A 10 7.78 8.21 16.53
C TYR A 10 6.36 8.24 15.94
N LEU A 11 5.71 7.10 15.69
CA LEU A 11 4.32 7.10 15.19
C LEU A 11 3.31 7.12 16.34
N PRO A 12 2.17 7.80 16.17
CA PRO A 12 1.21 8.00 17.25
C PRO A 12 0.46 6.71 17.59
N SER A 13 0.26 6.49 18.89
CA SER A 13 -0.76 5.58 19.40
C SER A 13 -2.17 6.14 19.10
N PRO A 14 -3.22 5.31 19.02
CA PRO A 14 -4.61 5.79 18.92
C PRO A 14 -5.00 6.81 20.02
N LEU A 15 -4.31 6.79 21.16
CA LEU A 15 -4.50 7.75 22.27
C LEU A 15 -3.80 9.10 22.05
N ASP A 16 -2.80 9.16 21.16
CA ASP A 16 -2.04 10.38 20.85
C ASP A 16 -2.71 11.20 19.73
N VAL A 17 -3.71 10.62 19.06
CA VAL A 17 -4.49 11.28 18.01
C VAL A 17 -5.68 12.01 18.64
N PRO A 18 -6.01 13.23 18.18
CA PRO A 18 -7.21 13.93 18.63
C PRO A 18 -8.48 13.07 18.45
N SER A 19 -9.44 13.26 19.35
CA SER A 19 -10.76 12.62 19.25
C SER A 19 -11.39 12.90 17.89
N ILE A 20 -12.11 11.93 17.35
CA ILE A 20 -12.74 12.11 16.04
C ILE A 20 -13.98 13.00 16.16
N LYS A 21 -14.11 13.93 15.22
CA LYS A 21 -15.29 14.78 15.07
C LYS A 21 -16.33 14.07 14.22
N GLY A 22 -17.59 14.25 14.59
CA GLY A 22 -18.73 13.82 13.80
C GLY A 22 -19.89 14.77 13.99
N ILE A 23 -20.97 14.52 13.24
CA ILE A 23 -22.21 15.28 13.31
C ILE A 23 -23.29 14.36 13.85
N LYS A 24 -24.11 14.85 14.78
CA LYS A 24 -25.25 14.07 15.28
C LYS A 24 -26.28 13.88 14.18
N MET A 25 -26.77 12.64 14.01
CA MET A 25 -27.75 12.34 12.97
C MET A 25 -29.02 13.22 13.13
N ASN A 26 -29.47 13.85 12.05
CA ASN A 26 -30.59 14.81 11.99
C ASN A 26 -30.37 16.16 12.71
N SER A 27 -29.11 16.57 12.90
CA SER A 27 -28.72 17.85 13.50
C SER A 27 -27.42 18.34 12.86
N ASP A 28 -27.12 19.64 12.94
CA ASP A 28 -25.80 20.21 12.58
C ASP A 28 -24.88 20.32 13.81
N GLU A 29 -25.27 19.72 14.94
CA GLU A 29 -24.46 19.68 16.17
C GLU A 29 -23.22 18.78 15.98
N GLU A 30 -22.05 19.38 16.10
CA GLU A 30 -20.77 18.67 16.18
C GLU A 30 -20.68 17.88 17.49
N VAL A 31 -20.36 16.59 17.38
CA VAL A 31 -20.11 15.67 18.49
C VAL A 31 -18.69 15.14 18.37
N GLU A 32 -17.96 15.20 19.47
CA GLU A 32 -16.62 14.63 19.58
C GLU A 32 -16.69 13.23 20.20
N ARG A 33 -15.96 12.26 19.63
CA ARG A 33 -15.85 10.89 20.13
C ARG A 33 -14.42 10.60 20.55
N LYS A 34 -14.19 10.42 21.86
CA LYS A 34 -12.87 10.14 22.41
C LYS A 34 -12.54 8.66 22.24
N CYS A 35 -11.26 8.37 22.06
CA CYS A 35 -10.75 7.00 22.02
C CYS A 35 -10.80 6.36 23.41
N SER A 36 -11.97 5.88 23.82
CA SER A 36 -12.21 5.18 25.08
C SER A 36 -13.23 4.06 24.92
N ASP A 37 -12.98 2.92 25.56
CA ASP A 37 -13.87 1.76 25.57
C ASP A 37 -15.21 2.03 26.27
N THR A 38 -15.26 3.04 27.15
CA THR A 38 -16.46 3.41 27.90
C THR A 38 -17.40 4.37 27.15
N GLU A 39 -16.95 4.95 26.04
CA GLU A 39 -17.79 5.82 25.22
C GLU A 39 -18.76 5.01 24.34
N PRO A 40 -19.86 5.63 23.84
CA PRO A 40 -20.74 4.96 22.90
C PRO A 40 -19.99 4.53 21.63
N PHE A 41 -20.38 3.37 21.08
CA PHE A 41 -19.72 2.79 19.92
C PHE A 41 -19.79 3.72 18.70
N SER A 42 -18.65 3.98 18.09
CA SER A 42 -18.54 4.58 16.76
C SER A 42 -17.40 3.97 15.97
N GLY A 43 -17.67 3.63 14.71
CA GLY A 43 -16.69 3.06 13.80
C GLY A 43 -16.92 3.46 12.35
N LEU A 44 -15.84 3.53 11.58
CA LEU A 44 -15.87 3.88 10.17
C LEU A 44 -15.52 2.66 9.31
N ALA A 45 -16.41 2.32 8.38
CA ALA A 45 -16.14 1.31 7.38
C ALA A 45 -15.28 1.92 6.27
N PHE A 46 -13.99 1.57 6.20
CA PHE A 46 -13.07 2.20 5.24
C PHE A 46 -12.74 1.30 4.04
N LYS A 47 -13.10 0.01 4.09
CA LYS A 47 -12.90 -0.90 2.96
C LYS A 47 -13.91 -2.03 2.99
N VAL A 48 -14.51 -2.32 1.84
CA VAL A 48 -15.31 -3.53 1.62
C VAL A 48 -14.56 -4.44 0.67
N MET A 49 -14.52 -5.73 0.96
CA MET A 49 -13.87 -6.74 0.13
C MET A 49 -14.72 -8.00 0.11
N THR A 50 -14.83 -8.62 -1.06
CA THR A 50 -15.48 -9.93 -1.17
C THR A 50 -14.44 -11.06 -1.01
N ASP A 51 -14.53 -11.85 0.07
CA ASP A 51 -13.72 -13.07 0.25
C ASP A 51 -14.48 -14.30 -0.26
N PRO A 52 -13.83 -15.23 -1.00
CA PRO A 52 -14.49 -16.43 -1.54
C PRO A 52 -15.09 -17.37 -0.48
N PHE A 53 -14.53 -17.40 0.74
CA PHE A 53 -14.93 -18.34 1.79
C PHE A 53 -15.91 -17.75 2.79
N VAL A 54 -15.73 -16.48 3.14
CA VAL A 54 -16.51 -15.80 4.20
C VAL A 54 -17.58 -14.86 3.63
N GLY A 55 -17.52 -14.53 2.33
CA GLY A 55 -18.42 -13.59 1.68
C GLY A 55 -17.95 -12.14 1.83
N SER A 56 -18.88 -11.20 1.96
CA SER A 56 -18.56 -9.77 2.12
C SER A 56 -17.90 -9.52 3.48
N LEU A 57 -16.69 -8.96 3.45
CA LEU A 57 -15.91 -8.48 4.59
C LEU A 57 -15.86 -6.95 4.56
N THR A 58 -16.35 -6.33 5.62
CA THR A 58 -16.27 -4.88 5.82
C THR A 58 -15.22 -4.59 6.87
N PHE A 59 -14.14 -3.92 6.49
CA PHE A 59 -13.12 -3.46 7.40
C PHE A 59 -13.58 -2.18 8.09
N VAL A 60 -13.58 -2.22 9.42
CA VAL A 60 -14.04 -1.13 10.26
C VAL A 60 -12.92 -0.71 11.21
N ARG A 61 -12.67 0.59 11.27
CA ARG A 61 -11.87 1.22 12.31
C ARG A 61 -12.79 1.65 13.45
N ILE A 62 -12.56 1.15 14.67
CA ILE A 62 -13.32 1.57 15.84
C ILE A 62 -12.64 2.81 16.44
N TYR A 63 -13.40 3.90 16.57
CA TYR A 63 -12.90 5.14 17.16
C TYR A 63 -13.29 5.28 18.63
N SER A 64 -14.48 4.86 19.02
CA SER A 64 -14.95 4.91 20.41
C SER A 64 -15.81 3.70 20.75
N GLY A 65 -15.82 3.34 22.04
CA GLY A 65 -16.60 2.22 22.57
C GLY A 65 -16.07 0.84 22.20
N SER A 66 -16.88 -0.17 22.51
CA SER A 66 -16.58 -1.57 22.25
C SER A 66 -17.66 -2.22 21.38
N LEU A 67 -17.25 -3.10 20.46
CA LEU A 67 -18.16 -3.88 19.63
C LEU A 67 -18.11 -5.35 20.07
N THR A 68 -19.27 -5.96 20.32
CA THR A 68 -19.37 -7.40 20.64
C THR A 68 -20.18 -8.16 19.60
N THR A 69 -19.83 -9.42 19.36
CA THR A 69 -20.56 -10.30 18.44
C THR A 69 -22.03 -10.41 18.83
N GLY A 70 -22.93 -10.23 17.86
CA GLY A 70 -24.37 -10.33 18.05
C GLY A 70 -25.07 -9.00 18.38
N THR A 71 -24.30 -7.94 18.63
CA THR A 71 -24.86 -6.59 18.80
C THR A 71 -25.46 -6.06 17.50
N THR A 72 -26.41 -5.14 17.62
CA THR A 72 -27.04 -4.48 16.47
C THR A 72 -26.61 -3.03 16.48
N VAL A 73 -25.94 -2.61 15.41
CA VAL A 73 -25.48 -1.23 15.18
C VAL A 73 -26.36 -0.59 14.11
N ILE A 74 -26.22 0.72 13.95
CA ILE A 74 -26.91 1.45 12.89
C ILE A 74 -25.90 2.11 11.97
N ASN A 75 -26.10 1.93 10.67
CA ASN A 75 -25.43 2.68 9.64
C ASN A 75 -26.12 4.04 9.53
N THR A 76 -25.50 5.08 10.06
CA THR A 76 -26.10 6.42 10.16
C THR A 76 -26.16 7.15 8.82
N VAL A 77 -25.34 6.75 7.84
CA VAL A 77 -25.34 7.33 6.49
C VAL A 77 -26.54 6.85 5.67
N LYS A 78 -26.94 5.58 5.85
CA LYS A 78 -28.03 4.95 5.10
C LYS A 78 -29.32 4.74 5.92
N ASP A 79 -29.29 5.10 7.20
CA ASP A 79 -30.37 4.86 8.17
C ASP A 79 -30.85 3.40 8.19
N LYS A 80 -29.89 2.46 8.23
CA LYS A 80 -30.17 1.02 8.23
C LYS A 80 -29.56 0.33 9.43
N LYS A 81 -30.32 -0.57 10.05
CA LYS A 81 -29.86 -1.40 11.17
C LYS A 81 -29.09 -2.60 10.64
N GLU A 82 -27.91 -2.83 11.19
CA GLU A 82 -26.99 -3.90 10.82
C GLU A 82 -26.68 -4.76 12.04
N ARG A 83 -26.73 -6.08 11.89
CA ARG A 83 -26.43 -7.02 12.97
C ARG A 83 -25.03 -7.56 12.81
N ILE A 84 -24.21 -7.37 13.84
CA ILE A 84 -22.83 -7.85 13.86
C ILE A 84 -22.81 -9.37 14.03
N GLY A 85 -22.35 -10.05 12.98
CA GLY A 85 -22.12 -11.49 12.98
C GLY A 85 -20.71 -11.84 13.46
N ARG A 86 -19.96 -12.55 12.63
CA ARG A 86 -18.55 -12.88 12.89
C ARG A 86 -17.66 -11.65 12.75
N MET A 87 -16.74 -11.49 13.70
CA MET A 87 -15.68 -10.49 13.68
C MET A 87 -14.34 -11.19 13.56
N LEU A 88 -13.46 -10.67 12.70
CA LEU A 88 -12.21 -11.29 12.33
C LEU A 88 -11.06 -10.29 12.49
N LEU A 89 -9.96 -10.73 13.11
CA LEU A 89 -8.65 -10.09 13.00
C LEU A 89 -7.86 -10.76 11.88
N MET A 90 -7.37 -9.95 10.95
CA MET A 90 -6.59 -10.39 9.81
C MET A 90 -5.10 -10.24 10.13
N HIS A 91 -4.44 -11.34 10.46
CA HIS A 91 -2.99 -11.38 10.65
C HIS A 91 -2.28 -11.76 9.35
N ALA A 92 -0.95 -11.70 9.32
CA ALA A 92 -0.15 -11.91 8.10
C ALA A 92 -0.39 -13.28 7.42
N ASN A 93 -0.62 -14.35 8.19
CA ASN A 93 -0.76 -15.71 7.67
C ASN A 93 -2.01 -16.46 8.14
N ASN A 94 -2.76 -15.92 9.11
CA ASN A 94 -3.94 -16.56 9.67
C ASN A 94 -5.06 -15.54 9.95
N ARG A 95 -6.25 -16.08 10.18
CA ARG A 95 -7.46 -15.32 10.49
C ARG A 95 -7.91 -15.74 11.88
N GLU A 96 -8.13 -14.79 12.77
CA GLU A 96 -8.56 -15.05 14.15
C GLU A 96 -9.99 -14.56 14.35
N ASP A 97 -10.88 -15.46 14.77
CA ASP A 97 -12.26 -15.10 15.13
C ASP A 97 -12.29 -14.49 16.55
N ILE A 98 -12.71 -13.23 16.64
CA ILE A 98 -12.81 -12.50 17.91
C ILE A 98 -14.28 -12.26 18.30
N LYS A 99 -14.53 -12.15 19.61
CA LYS A 99 -15.88 -11.91 20.16
C LYS A 99 -16.13 -10.47 20.57
N GLU A 100 -15.06 -9.71 20.82
CA GLU A 100 -15.09 -8.32 21.28
C GLU A 100 -13.95 -7.56 20.60
N ALA A 101 -14.19 -6.30 20.25
CA ALA A 101 -13.22 -5.37 19.69
C ALA A 101 -13.38 -4.01 20.37
N ARG A 102 -12.29 -3.27 20.54
CA ARG A 102 -12.21 -2.07 21.39
C ARG A 102 -11.87 -0.80 20.63
N ALA A 103 -11.92 0.33 21.32
CA ALA A 103 -11.57 1.61 20.73
C ALA A 103 -10.10 1.59 20.29
N GLY A 104 -9.86 1.90 19.02
CA GLY A 104 -8.52 1.85 18.44
C GLY A 104 -8.17 0.54 17.74
N ASP A 105 -9.08 -0.42 17.63
CA ASP A 105 -8.87 -1.64 16.83
C ASP A 105 -9.32 -1.47 15.37
N ILE A 106 -8.74 -2.27 14.48
CA ILE A 106 -9.20 -2.47 13.10
C ILE A 106 -9.63 -3.91 12.95
N ILE A 107 -10.89 -4.11 12.57
CA ILE A 107 -11.50 -5.45 12.47
C ILE A 107 -12.19 -5.64 11.13
N ALA A 108 -12.35 -6.89 10.71
CA ALA A 108 -13.19 -7.26 9.57
C ALA A 108 -14.52 -7.84 10.07
N LEU A 109 -15.62 -7.24 9.64
CA LEU A 109 -16.98 -7.68 9.93
C LEU A 109 -17.51 -8.51 8.76
N ALA A 110 -17.89 -9.75 9.03
CA ALA A 110 -18.43 -10.64 8.01
C ALA A 110 -19.95 -10.52 7.91
N GLY A 111 -20.45 -10.36 6.68
CA GLY A 111 -21.88 -10.50 6.37
C GLY A 111 -22.73 -9.25 6.52
N LEU A 112 -22.11 -8.06 6.57
CA LEU A 112 -22.84 -6.79 6.42
C LEU A 112 -23.34 -6.65 4.98
N LYS A 113 -24.61 -6.23 4.82
CA LYS A 113 -25.28 -6.21 3.51
C LYS A 113 -25.34 -4.82 2.91
N ASP A 114 -25.59 -3.81 3.73
CA ASP A 114 -25.88 -2.45 3.29
C ASP A 114 -24.72 -1.48 3.57
N THR A 115 -23.68 -1.89 4.30
CA THR A 115 -22.52 -1.04 4.60
C THR A 115 -21.54 -0.97 3.42
N THR A 116 -21.23 0.26 2.97
CA THR A 116 -20.21 0.54 1.94
C THR A 116 -19.00 1.28 2.51
N THR A 117 -17.95 1.40 1.71
CA THR A 117 -16.77 2.22 2.04
C THR A 117 -17.17 3.68 2.28
N GLY A 118 -16.73 4.24 3.41
CA GLY A 118 -17.07 5.58 3.88
C GLY A 118 -18.27 5.66 4.84
N ASP A 119 -18.98 4.56 5.08
CA ASP A 119 -20.15 4.55 5.97
C ASP A 119 -19.75 4.54 7.46
N THR A 120 -20.55 5.20 8.29
CA THR A 120 -20.38 5.22 9.75
C THR A 120 -21.31 4.20 10.42
N LEU A 121 -20.77 3.35 11.29
CA LEU A 121 -21.49 2.47 12.18
C LEU A 121 -21.50 3.05 13.59
N SER A 122 -22.69 3.19 14.19
CA SER A 122 -22.89 3.84 15.48
C SER A 122 -23.74 2.99 16.43
N ASP A 123 -23.66 3.30 17.73
CA ASP A 123 -24.63 2.82 18.73
C ASP A 123 -26.04 3.37 18.43
N GLN A 124 -27.07 2.56 18.68
CA GLN A 124 -28.47 2.91 18.37
C GLN A 124 -29.00 4.07 19.21
N ASN A 125 -28.49 4.25 20.44
CA ASN A 125 -28.96 5.30 21.33
C ASN A 125 -28.19 6.60 21.13
N ASN A 126 -27.04 6.56 20.46
CA ASN A 126 -26.11 7.67 20.35
C ASN A 126 -25.60 7.82 18.91
N LEU A 127 -26.49 8.21 18.01
CA LEU A 127 -26.24 8.31 16.57
C LEU A 127 -25.21 9.39 16.22
N VAL A 128 -24.13 9.01 15.54
CA VAL A 128 -23.13 9.93 14.99
C VAL A 128 -22.81 9.59 13.54
N ILE A 129 -22.56 10.62 12.73
CA ILE A 129 -22.02 10.51 11.37
C ILE A 129 -20.58 11.04 11.46
N LEU A 130 -19.59 10.17 11.25
CA LEU A 130 -18.19 10.58 11.22
C LEU A 130 -17.89 11.30 9.90
N GLU A 131 -16.80 12.08 9.88
CA GLU A 131 -16.39 12.85 8.71
C GLU A 131 -16.35 11.98 7.44
N LYS A 132 -17.17 12.36 6.46
CA LYS A 132 -17.34 11.59 5.23
C LYS A 132 -16.13 11.82 4.34
N MET A 133 -15.50 10.72 3.89
CA MET A 133 -14.45 10.81 2.87
C MET A 133 -15.03 11.44 1.60
N GLU A 134 -14.47 12.58 1.17
CA GLU A 134 -14.79 13.17 -0.13
C GLU A 134 -14.06 12.41 -1.24
N PHE A 135 -14.83 11.76 -2.12
CA PHE A 135 -14.28 11.12 -3.32
C PHE A 135 -14.32 12.09 -4.50
N PRO A 136 -13.25 12.20 -5.30
CA PRO A 136 -13.24 13.04 -6.48
C PRO A 136 -14.24 12.55 -7.54
N LYS A 137 -14.81 13.48 -8.30
CA LYS A 137 -15.73 13.14 -9.41
C LYS A 137 -14.98 12.43 -10.55
N PRO A 138 -15.60 11.45 -11.22
CA PRO A 138 -14.98 10.76 -12.35
C PRO A 138 -14.72 11.70 -13.52
N VAL A 139 -13.64 11.46 -14.29
CA VAL A 139 -13.16 12.31 -15.39
C VAL A 139 -13.18 11.62 -16.75
N ILE A 140 -13.30 10.29 -16.78
CA ILE A 140 -13.38 9.48 -17.99
C ILE A 140 -14.65 8.62 -17.93
N GLU A 141 -15.28 8.48 -19.09
CA GLU A 141 -16.46 7.65 -19.31
C GLU A 141 -16.19 6.70 -20.47
N VAL A 142 -16.59 5.44 -20.33
CA VAL A 142 -16.41 4.38 -21.32
C VAL A 142 -17.70 3.58 -21.42
N ALA A 143 -18.16 3.29 -22.63
CA ALA A 143 -19.30 2.40 -22.84
C ALA A 143 -18.82 0.94 -22.83
N VAL A 144 -19.54 0.10 -22.08
CA VAL A 144 -19.25 -1.32 -21.95
C VAL A 144 -20.50 -2.11 -22.33
N GLU A 145 -20.32 -3.04 -23.26
CA GLU A 145 -21.39 -3.89 -23.78
C GLU A 145 -21.10 -5.36 -23.52
N PRO A 146 -22.08 -6.15 -23.04
CA PRO A 146 -21.91 -7.58 -22.85
C PRO A 146 -21.90 -8.28 -24.22
N LYS A 147 -21.02 -9.28 -24.40
CA LYS A 147 -21.00 -10.03 -25.68
C LYS A 147 -22.22 -10.92 -25.86
N THR A 148 -22.78 -11.44 -24.77
CA THR A 148 -23.97 -12.31 -24.81
C THR A 148 -25.04 -11.84 -23.85
N LYS A 149 -26.29 -12.27 -24.07
CA LYS A 149 -27.39 -11.99 -23.12
C LYS A 149 -27.15 -12.58 -21.72
N ALA A 150 -26.47 -13.72 -21.65
CA ALA A 150 -26.11 -14.33 -20.37
C ALA A 150 -25.07 -13.49 -19.62
N ASP A 151 -24.21 -12.77 -20.35
CA ASP A 151 -23.22 -11.87 -19.78
C ASP A 151 -23.86 -10.56 -19.31
N GLN A 152 -25.01 -10.15 -19.85
CA GLN A 152 -25.71 -8.93 -19.43
C GLN A 152 -26.14 -8.99 -17.95
N GLU A 153 -26.75 -10.09 -17.52
CA GLU A 153 -27.16 -10.26 -16.11
C GLU A 153 -25.94 -10.33 -15.18
N LYS A 154 -24.90 -11.08 -15.59
CA LYS A 154 -23.66 -11.20 -14.82
C LYS A 154 -22.90 -9.88 -14.73
N MET A 155 -22.88 -9.10 -15.81
CA MET A 155 -22.26 -7.78 -15.88
C MET A 155 -22.93 -6.83 -14.88
N GLY A 156 -24.26 -6.80 -14.85
CA GLY A 156 -24.99 -5.99 -13.87
C GLY A 156 -24.65 -6.36 -12.43
N MET A 157 -24.59 -7.66 -12.12
CA MET A 157 -24.20 -8.13 -10.78
C MET A 157 -22.74 -7.83 -10.44
N ALA A 158 -21.82 -7.96 -11.39
CA ALA A 158 -20.40 -7.70 -11.20
C ALA A 158 -20.12 -6.22 -10.97
N LEU A 159 -20.69 -5.35 -11.82
CA LEU A 159 -20.54 -3.90 -11.71
C LEU A 159 -21.14 -3.35 -10.42
N ALA A 160 -22.29 -3.87 -9.97
CA ALA A 160 -22.87 -3.50 -8.69
C ALA A 160 -21.96 -3.85 -7.49
N ARG A 161 -21.25 -4.99 -7.56
CA ARG A 161 -20.27 -5.37 -6.53
C ARG A 161 -19.02 -4.52 -6.56
N LEU A 162 -18.48 -4.25 -7.76
CA LEU A 162 -17.29 -3.42 -7.93
C LEU A 162 -17.56 -1.97 -7.48
N ALA A 163 -18.73 -1.42 -7.77
CA ALA A 163 -19.14 -0.09 -7.30
C ALA A 163 -19.36 -0.03 -5.78
N ALA A 164 -19.71 -1.16 -5.14
CA ALA A 164 -19.80 -1.23 -3.68
C ALA A 164 -18.43 -1.27 -2.99
N GLU A 165 -17.41 -1.83 -3.66
CA GLU A 165 -16.02 -1.84 -3.20
C GLU A 165 -15.33 -0.49 -3.43
N ASP A 166 -15.54 0.12 -4.61
CA ASP A 166 -14.94 1.39 -5.01
C ASP A 166 -16.00 2.49 -5.23
N PRO A 167 -16.17 3.44 -4.28
CA PRO A 167 -17.13 4.53 -4.39
C PRO A 167 -16.76 5.57 -5.46
N SER A 168 -15.55 5.52 -6.05
CA SER A 168 -15.14 6.39 -7.15
C SER A 168 -15.57 5.85 -8.53
N LEU A 169 -16.10 4.63 -8.59
CA LEU A 169 -16.66 4.02 -9.80
C LEU A 169 -18.16 4.29 -9.89
N TYR A 170 -18.57 4.94 -10.97
CA TYR A 170 -19.99 5.20 -11.26
C TYR A 170 -20.46 4.34 -12.43
N VAL A 171 -21.65 3.77 -12.28
CA VAL A 171 -22.29 2.94 -13.30
C VAL A 171 -23.64 3.57 -13.62
N SER A 172 -23.87 3.88 -14.88
CA SER A 172 -25.15 4.40 -15.37
C SER A 172 -25.51 3.70 -16.67
N THR A 173 -26.81 3.55 -16.94
CA THR A 173 -27.28 3.12 -18.27
C THR A 173 -27.68 4.37 -19.04
N ASP A 174 -27.15 4.53 -20.25
CA ASP A 174 -27.58 5.59 -21.14
C ASP A 174 -28.96 5.28 -21.72
N GLU A 175 -29.92 6.20 -21.54
CA GLU A 175 -31.32 6.02 -21.94
C GLU A 175 -31.50 6.08 -23.46
N GLU A 176 -30.62 6.77 -24.19
CA GLU A 176 -30.70 6.89 -25.65
C GLU A 176 -30.15 5.66 -26.37
N SER A 177 -28.97 5.19 -25.96
CA SER A 177 -28.29 4.03 -26.58
C SER A 177 -28.65 2.69 -25.93
N GLY A 178 -29.15 2.69 -24.69
CA GLY A 178 -29.36 1.49 -23.89
C GLY A 178 -28.06 0.84 -23.40
N GLN A 179 -26.91 1.48 -23.60
CA GLN A 179 -25.59 0.96 -23.23
C GLN A 179 -25.27 1.23 -21.76
N THR A 180 -24.45 0.36 -21.15
CA THR A 180 -23.93 0.59 -19.80
C THR A 180 -22.67 1.45 -19.88
N VAL A 181 -22.69 2.60 -19.24
CA VAL A 181 -21.59 3.57 -19.18
C VAL A 181 -20.89 3.45 -17.82
N LEU A 182 -19.57 3.22 -17.86
CA LEU A 182 -18.70 3.22 -16.68
C LEU A 182 -17.96 4.55 -16.61
N LYS A 183 -17.97 5.19 -15.45
CA LYS A 183 -17.24 6.43 -15.19
C LYS A 183 -16.23 6.23 -14.08
N GLY A 184 -14.98 6.65 -14.31
CA GLY A 184 -13.88 6.44 -13.39
C GLY A 184 -12.90 7.62 -13.35
N MET A 185 -11.92 7.50 -12.46
CA MET A 185 -10.90 8.53 -12.22
C MET A 185 -9.83 8.63 -13.32
N GLY A 186 -9.74 7.65 -14.21
CA GLY A 186 -8.73 7.60 -15.25
C GLY A 186 -8.85 6.33 -16.10
N GLU A 187 -8.08 6.27 -17.19
CA GLU A 187 -8.09 5.17 -18.15
C GLU A 187 -7.66 3.87 -17.48
N LEU A 188 -6.51 3.87 -16.80
CA LEU A 188 -6.00 2.73 -16.03
C LEU A 188 -7.00 2.23 -14.97
N HIS A 189 -7.74 3.14 -14.33
CA HIS A 189 -8.76 2.74 -13.35
C HIS A 189 -9.85 1.91 -14.05
N LEU A 190 -10.40 2.39 -15.17
CA LEU A 190 -11.43 1.66 -15.91
C LEU A 190 -10.91 0.35 -16.52
N GLU A 191 -9.67 0.32 -17.00
CA GLU A 191 -9.03 -0.91 -17.48
C GLU A 191 -8.97 -1.99 -16.39
N ILE A 192 -8.54 -1.62 -15.19
CA ILE A 192 -8.47 -2.54 -14.04
C ILE A 192 -9.87 -3.02 -13.67
N ILE A 193 -10.88 -2.15 -13.66
CA ILE A 193 -12.27 -2.53 -13.36
C ILE A 193 -12.81 -3.54 -14.38
N ILE A 194 -12.57 -3.31 -15.67
CA ILE A 194 -13.01 -4.20 -16.74
C ILE A 194 -12.27 -5.54 -16.69
N ASP A 195 -10.96 -5.52 -16.40
CA ASP A 195 -10.17 -6.73 -16.25
C ASP A 195 -10.56 -7.54 -15.01
N ARG A 196 -10.83 -6.89 -13.86
CA ARG A 196 -11.42 -7.54 -12.69
C ARG A 196 -12.76 -8.17 -13.00
N MET A 197 -13.63 -7.47 -13.74
CA MET A 197 -14.91 -8.02 -14.19
C MET A 197 -14.74 -9.28 -15.05
N LYS A 198 -13.75 -9.29 -15.96
CA LYS A 198 -13.42 -10.48 -16.77
C LYS A 198 -12.85 -11.63 -15.93
N ARG A 199 -11.90 -11.36 -15.04
CA ARG A 199 -11.20 -12.39 -14.25
C ARG A 199 -12.02 -12.94 -13.10
N GLU A 200 -12.65 -12.08 -12.31
CA GLU A 200 -13.38 -12.46 -11.09
C GLU A 200 -14.78 -12.97 -11.40
N PHE A 201 -15.47 -12.36 -12.38
CA PHE A 201 -16.88 -12.66 -12.68
C PHE A 201 -17.10 -13.42 -13.99
N LYS A 202 -16.02 -13.68 -14.76
CA LYS A 202 -16.07 -14.39 -16.05
C LYS A 202 -17.08 -13.78 -17.03
N VAL A 203 -17.12 -12.45 -17.08
CA VAL A 203 -17.98 -11.68 -17.98
C VAL A 203 -17.15 -11.21 -19.16
N GLU A 204 -17.52 -11.62 -20.38
CA GLU A 204 -16.93 -11.06 -21.58
C GLU A 204 -17.69 -9.81 -22.02
N ALA A 205 -17.00 -8.67 -22.00
CA ALA A 205 -17.54 -7.39 -22.45
C ALA A 205 -16.64 -6.72 -23.49
N ASN A 206 -17.27 -6.03 -24.43
CA ASN A 206 -16.64 -5.17 -25.41
C ASN A 206 -16.57 -3.74 -24.88
N ILE A 207 -15.49 -3.05 -25.21
CA ILE A 207 -15.24 -1.67 -24.82
C ILE A 207 -15.49 -0.80 -26.05
N ALA A 208 -16.42 0.15 -25.95
CA ALA A 208 -16.63 1.18 -26.95
C ALA A 208 -16.13 2.51 -26.39
N ASP A 209 -15.12 3.07 -27.04
CA ASP A 209 -14.49 4.30 -26.61
C ASP A 209 -15.33 5.51 -27.08
N LEU A 210 -16.04 6.14 -26.14
CA LEU A 210 -17.01 7.20 -26.45
C LEU A 210 -16.35 8.52 -26.85
N LYS A 211 -15.09 8.75 -26.44
CA LYS A 211 -14.41 10.05 -26.64
C LYS A 211 -13.93 10.30 -28.07
N GLN A 212 -13.76 9.25 -28.89
CA GLN A 212 -13.19 9.39 -30.24
C GLN A 212 -14.26 9.51 -31.35
N GLN A 213 -15.54 9.19 -31.10
CA GLN A 213 -16.55 9.17 -32.17
C GLN A 213 -17.28 10.50 -32.44
N ALA A 214 -17.24 11.49 -31.53
CA ALA A 214 -18.04 12.71 -31.67
C ALA A 214 -17.30 13.90 -32.32
N ASN A 215 -15.97 13.97 -32.19
CA ASN A 215 -15.20 15.18 -32.58
C ASN A 215 -14.50 15.11 -33.93
N GLU A 216 -14.20 13.92 -34.47
CA GLU A 216 -13.49 13.79 -35.76
C GLU A 216 -14.45 13.77 -36.97
N ARG A 217 -15.68 13.30 -36.80
CA ARG A 217 -16.61 13.04 -37.93
C ARG A 217 -17.22 14.27 -38.60
N SER A 218 -17.33 15.42 -37.93
CA SER A 218 -18.13 16.55 -38.45
C SER A 218 -17.37 17.42 -39.44
N THR A 219 -16.08 17.64 -39.20
CA THR A 219 -15.22 18.51 -40.00
C THR A 219 -14.64 17.77 -41.21
N GLU A 220 -14.19 16.52 -41.01
CA GLU A 220 -13.73 15.65 -42.09
C GLU A 220 -14.85 15.36 -43.10
N LEU A 221 -16.09 15.23 -42.65
CA LEU A 221 -17.23 14.96 -43.52
C LEU A 221 -17.52 16.14 -44.47
N ILE A 222 -17.38 17.39 -44.02
CA ILE A 222 -17.61 18.56 -44.88
C ILE A 222 -16.51 18.66 -45.95
N ASP A 223 -15.26 18.45 -45.57
CA ASP A 223 -14.13 18.47 -46.52
C ASP A 223 -14.18 17.28 -47.50
N LEU A 224 -14.62 16.12 -47.03
CA LEU A 224 -14.85 14.92 -47.85
C LEU A 224 -16.01 15.12 -48.82
N LEU A 225 -17.13 15.71 -48.40
CA LEU A 225 -18.28 16.00 -49.26
C LEU A 225 -17.95 17.05 -50.34
N ASN A 226 -17.21 18.10 -49.99
CA ASN A 226 -16.71 19.09 -50.96
C ASN A 226 -15.73 18.48 -51.97
N SER A 227 -14.86 17.58 -51.51
CA SER A 227 -13.92 16.87 -52.38
C SER A 227 -14.63 15.87 -53.30
N ALA A 228 -15.65 15.18 -52.78
CA ALA A 228 -16.50 14.26 -53.53
C ALA A 228 -17.33 15.00 -54.61
N GLU A 229 -17.89 16.18 -54.31
CA GLU A 229 -18.59 17.00 -55.30
C GLU A 229 -17.68 17.40 -56.46
N ARG A 230 -16.46 17.87 -56.17
CA ARG A 230 -15.46 18.23 -57.19
C ARG A 230 -15.03 17.04 -58.04
N TYR A 231 -14.81 15.88 -57.41
CA TYR A 231 -14.44 14.66 -58.11
C TYR A 231 -15.56 14.18 -59.03
N LEU A 232 -16.80 14.21 -58.55
CA LEU A 232 -17.97 13.81 -59.33
C LEU A 232 -18.32 14.80 -60.43
N ALA A 233 -17.90 16.08 -60.37
CA ALA A 233 -18.19 17.09 -61.38
C ALA A 233 -17.38 16.95 -62.70
N LEU A 234 -16.38 16.07 -62.75
CA LEU A 234 -15.60 15.82 -63.97
C LEU A 234 -16.43 15.04 -65.00
N PRO A 235 -16.41 15.41 -66.29
CA PRO A 235 -17.16 14.71 -67.32
C PRO A 235 -16.41 13.42 -67.73
N ALA A 236 -16.69 12.32 -67.03
CA ALA A 236 -16.35 10.99 -67.48
C ALA A 236 -17.54 10.06 -67.23
N ASN A 237 -18.06 9.45 -68.30
CA ASN A 237 -19.03 8.36 -68.28
C ASN A 237 -18.46 7.15 -67.52
N GLN A 238 -18.41 7.22 -66.19
CA GLN A 238 -18.03 6.12 -65.33
C GLN A 238 -19.30 5.59 -64.67
N THR A 239 -19.98 4.70 -65.39
CA THR A 239 -21.09 3.88 -64.87
C THR A 239 -20.62 2.79 -63.91
N THR A 240 -19.31 2.69 -63.66
CA THR A 240 -18.68 1.67 -62.82
C THR A 240 -17.59 2.29 -61.95
N CYS A 241 -17.56 1.92 -60.67
CA CYS A 241 -16.57 2.36 -59.69
C CYS A 241 -15.15 1.95 -60.14
N PRO A 242 -14.18 2.89 -60.25
CA PRO A 242 -12.81 2.57 -60.66
C PRO A 242 -12.03 1.74 -59.63
N LEU A 243 -12.53 1.62 -58.39
CA LEU A 243 -11.89 0.89 -57.30
C LEU A 243 -12.36 -0.56 -57.16
N CYS A 244 -13.63 -0.84 -57.49
CA CYS A 244 -14.23 -2.17 -57.29
C CYS A 244 -15.07 -2.69 -58.47
N GLY A 245 -15.22 -1.93 -59.56
CA GLY A 245 -15.92 -2.35 -60.78
C GLY A 245 -17.45 -2.37 -60.70
N THR A 246 -18.04 -2.10 -59.54
CA THR A 246 -19.50 -2.12 -59.33
C THR A 246 -20.19 -0.95 -60.02
N SER A 247 -21.42 -1.14 -60.55
CA SER A 247 -22.15 -0.05 -61.19
C SER A 247 -22.57 1.03 -60.19
N VAL A 248 -22.18 2.28 -60.42
CA VAL A 248 -22.51 3.41 -59.53
C VAL A 248 -23.43 4.38 -60.28
N LEU A 249 -24.59 4.67 -59.70
CA LEU A 249 -25.50 5.72 -60.18
C LEU A 249 -24.97 7.09 -59.73
N ALA A 250 -24.00 7.63 -60.49
CA ALA A 250 -23.28 8.85 -60.14
C ALA A 250 -24.17 10.10 -59.99
N GLU A 251 -25.28 10.18 -60.74
CA GLU A 251 -26.25 11.28 -60.65
C GLU A 251 -27.04 11.26 -59.34
N GLU A 252 -27.44 10.08 -58.85
CA GLU A 252 -28.21 9.94 -57.61
C GLU A 252 -27.35 10.29 -56.38
N LEU A 253 -26.07 9.92 -56.42
CA LEU A 253 -25.09 10.25 -55.39
C LEU A 253 -24.78 11.76 -55.38
N ARG A 254 -24.63 12.38 -56.55
CA ARG A 254 -24.44 13.83 -56.68
C ARG A 254 -25.65 14.60 -56.15
N GLY A 255 -26.87 14.13 -56.44
CA GLY A 255 -28.10 14.72 -55.91
C GLY A 255 -28.16 14.70 -54.38
N ARG A 256 -27.75 13.59 -53.73
CA ARG A 256 -27.71 13.50 -52.25
C ARG A 256 -26.68 14.43 -51.62
N ILE A 257 -25.51 14.58 -52.26
CA ILE A 257 -24.44 15.49 -51.81
C ILE A 257 -24.89 16.96 -51.96
N GLN A 258 -25.53 17.31 -53.07
CA GLN A 258 -26.07 18.66 -53.29
C GLN A 258 -27.16 19.04 -52.28
N VAL A 259 -28.08 18.14 -51.96
CA VAL A 259 -29.13 18.39 -50.95
C VAL A 259 -28.52 18.68 -49.57
N GLN A 260 -27.45 17.98 -49.18
CA GLN A 260 -26.77 18.24 -47.91
C GLN A 260 -25.96 19.55 -47.91
N LEU A 261 -25.37 19.94 -49.04
CA LEU A 261 -24.68 21.23 -49.18
C LEU A 261 -25.66 22.42 -49.24
N GLU A 262 -26.82 22.27 -49.88
CA GLU A 262 -27.88 23.27 -49.93
C GLU A 262 -28.46 23.58 -48.54
N GLN A 263 -28.61 22.57 -47.68
CA GLN A 263 -29.01 22.76 -46.28
C GLN A 263 -28.06 23.71 -45.51
N LEU A 264 -26.77 23.76 -45.87
CA LEU A 264 -25.79 24.67 -45.28
C LEU A 264 -25.78 26.08 -45.92
N THR A 265 -26.13 26.21 -47.21
CA THR A 265 -26.29 27.52 -47.87
C THR A 265 -27.48 28.32 -47.33
N THR A 266 -28.51 27.62 -46.85
CA THR A 266 -29.69 28.20 -46.19
C THR A 266 -29.29 29.09 -45.01
N THR A 267 -28.25 28.71 -44.26
CA THR A 267 -27.72 29.47 -43.12
C THR A 267 -27.12 30.81 -43.54
N ARG A 268 -26.51 30.88 -44.73
CA ARG A 268 -25.93 32.12 -45.27
C ARG A 268 -27.02 33.08 -45.77
N ALA A 269 -28.07 32.55 -46.38
CA ALA A 269 -29.25 33.33 -46.78
C ALA A 269 -30.00 33.91 -45.56
N LEU A 270 -30.10 33.14 -44.48
CA LEU A 270 -30.72 33.57 -43.20
C LEU A 270 -29.96 34.70 -42.50
N LEU A 271 -28.65 34.83 -42.71
CA LEU A 271 -27.83 35.94 -42.21
C LEU A 271 -28.07 37.23 -42.99
N GLN A 272 -28.34 37.13 -44.29
CA GLN A 272 -28.59 38.29 -45.15
C GLN A 272 -29.99 38.86 -44.91
N THR A 273 -31.00 37.99 -44.77
CA THR A 273 -32.37 38.40 -44.40
C THR A 273 -32.44 39.01 -42.99
N PHE A 274 -31.60 38.56 -42.05
CA PHE A 274 -31.48 39.17 -40.72
C PHE A 274 -30.98 40.61 -40.77
N LYS A 275 -29.97 40.93 -41.60
CA LYS A 275 -29.46 42.29 -41.76
C LYS A 275 -30.50 43.23 -42.37
N GLU A 276 -31.27 42.73 -43.34
CA GLU A 276 -32.38 43.48 -43.95
C GLU A 276 -33.52 43.74 -42.96
N ALA A 277 -33.87 42.75 -42.13
CA ALA A 277 -34.88 42.91 -41.08
C ALA A 277 -34.44 43.92 -40.00
N GLN A 278 -33.16 43.91 -39.62
CA GLN A 278 -32.61 44.86 -38.64
C GLN A 278 -32.65 46.31 -39.15
N SER A 279 -32.40 46.52 -40.46
CA SER A 279 -32.52 47.85 -41.08
C SER A 279 -33.98 48.33 -41.13
N ARG A 280 -34.93 47.43 -41.39
CA ARG A 280 -36.37 47.75 -41.40
C ARG A 280 -36.87 48.11 -39.99
N LEU A 281 -36.46 47.36 -38.98
CA LEU A 281 -36.81 47.63 -37.59
C LEU A 281 -36.36 49.04 -37.17
N LYS A 282 -35.10 49.40 -37.47
CA LYS A 282 -34.57 50.73 -37.17
C LYS A 282 -35.38 51.85 -37.83
N THR A 283 -35.73 51.67 -39.10
CA THR A 283 -36.53 52.66 -39.85
C THR A 283 -37.92 52.84 -39.24
N ALA A 284 -38.57 51.74 -38.83
CA ALA A 284 -39.88 51.78 -38.18
C ALA A 284 -39.81 52.41 -36.77
N THR A 285 -38.75 52.17 -36.01
CA THR A 285 -38.53 52.80 -34.69
C THR A 285 -38.34 54.32 -34.82
N ASP A 286 -37.58 54.77 -35.81
CA ASP A 286 -37.36 56.18 -36.08
C ASP A 286 -38.67 56.90 -36.50
N GLU A 287 -39.51 56.24 -37.32
CA GLU A 287 -40.83 56.74 -37.72
C GLU A 287 -41.81 56.85 -36.53
N CYS A 288 -41.83 55.85 -35.65
CA CYS A 288 -42.61 55.87 -34.40
C CYS A 288 -42.18 57.02 -33.48
N GLY A 289 -40.86 57.26 -33.37
CA GLY A 289 -40.32 58.39 -32.62
C GLY A 289 -40.79 59.74 -33.17
N ARG A 290 -40.83 59.89 -34.50
CA ARG A 290 -41.33 61.10 -35.16
C ARG A 290 -42.81 61.35 -34.88
N ILE A 291 -43.66 60.32 -35.04
CA ILE A 291 -45.11 60.41 -34.81
C ILE A 291 -45.42 60.74 -33.34
N ASN A 292 -44.68 60.13 -32.41
CA ASN A 292 -44.85 60.42 -30.99
C ASN A 292 -44.45 61.86 -30.64
N GLY A 293 -43.40 62.40 -31.27
CA GLY A 293 -43.02 63.80 -31.16
C GLY A 293 -44.10 64.77 -31.67
N GLU A 294 -44.71 64.48 -32.81
CA GLU A 294 -45.81 65.28 -33.38
C GLU A 294 -47.07 65.27 -32.49
N LEU A 295 -47.44 64.10 -31.95
CA LEU A 295 -48.52 63.99 -30.98
C LEU A 295 -48.26 64.80 -29.71
N HIS A 296 -47.01 64.82 -29.23
CA HIS A 296 -46.65 65.58 -28.05
C HIS A 296 -46.73 67.09 -28.29
N GLN A 297 -46.30 67.55 -29.47
CA GLN A 297 -46.38 68.96 -29.86
C GLN A 297 -47.84 69.45 -29.95
N ILE A 298 -48.72 68.67 -30.57
CA ILE A 298 -50.16 68.97 -30.67
C ILE A 298 -50.82 69.03 -29.27
N ALA A 299 -50.39 68.15 -28.36
CA ALA A 299 -50.87 68.14 -26.98
C ALA A 299 -50.43 69.40 -26.20
N ILE A 300 -49.19 69.85 -26.40
CA ILE A 300 -48.65 71.07 -25.79
C ILE A 300 -49.36 72.32 -26.33
N GLU A 301 -49.58 72.41 -27.65
CA GLU A 301 -50.30 73.54 -28.27
C GLU A 301 -51.76 73.65 -27.78
N ARG A 302 -52.46 72.51 -27.65
CA ARG A 302 -53.82 72.49 -27.09
C ARG A 302 -53.85 72.84 -25.61
N ALA A 303 -52.88 72.38 -24.83
CA ALA A 303 -52.76 72.75 -23.42
C ALA A 303 -52.51 74.26 -23.25
N ALA A 304 -51.68 74.87 -24.12
CA ALA A 304 -51.42 76.31 -24.10
C ALA A 304 -52.67 77.15 -24.43
N CYS A 305 -53.50 76.73 -25.39
CA CYS A 305 -54.77 77.40 -25.69
C CYS A 305 -55.77 77.34 -24.53
N PHE A 306 -55.73 76.29 -23.72
CA PHE A 306 -56.63 76.11 -22.57
C PHE A 306 -56.22 76.95 -21.36
N VAL A 307 -54.92 77.22 -21.20
CA VAL A 307 -54.39 78.11 -20.15
C VAL A 307 -54.61 79.59 -20.48
N ALA A 308 -54.59 79.96 -21.77
CA ALA A 308 -54.73 81.36 -22.20
C ALA A 308 -56.17 81.91 -22.14
N ASN A 309 -57.20 81.05 -22.12
CA ASN A 309 -58.61 81.45 -22.13
C ASN A 309 -59.33 81.05 -20.84
N GLU A 310 -59.14 81.82 -19.78
CA GLU A 310 -59.97 81.72 -18.57
C GLU A 310 -61.43 82.13 -18.90
N PRO A 311 -62.44 81.26 -18.73
CA PRO A 311 -63.82 81.62 -19.02
C PRO A 311 -64.31 82.72 -18.08
N ALA A 312 -64.94 83.77 -18.64
CA ALA A 312 -65.38 84.96 -17.90
C ALA A 312 -66.33 84.72 -16.71
N VAL A 313 -66.92 83.52 -16.62
CA VAL A 313 -67.82 83.08 -15.54
C VAL A 313 -67.05 82.70 -14.26
N VAL A 314 -65.77 82.34 -14.36
CA VAL A 314 -64.96 81.84 -13.24
C VAL A 314 -64.28 82.96 -12.44
N LYS A 315 -63.92 84.05 -13.13
CA LYS A 315 -63.20 85.21 -12.58
C LYS A 315 -63.84 85.87 -11.33
N PRO A 316 -65.18 85.94 -11.18
CA PRO A 316 -65.80 86.52 -9.98
C PRO A 316 -65.86 85.56 -8.78
N LEU A 317 -65.61 84.25 -8.97
CA LEU A 317 -65.81 83.23 -7.93
C LEU A 317 -64.60 83.03 -7.01
N GLY A 318 -63.45 83.67 -7.30
CA GLY A 318 -62.27 83.67 -6.44
C GLY A 318 -61.61 82.30 -6.25
N ILE A 319 -61.82 81.38 -7.20
CA ILE A 319 -61.23 80.04 -7.20
C ILE A 319 -59.91 80.09 -7.95
N ASP A 320 -58.85 79.53 -7.37
CA ASP A 320 -57.52 79.43 -7.99
C ASP A 320 -57.61 78.43 -9.17
N TRP A 321 -57.49 78.91 -10.42
CA TRP A 321 -57.67 78.08 -11.62
C TRP A 321 -56.45 77.17 -11.83
N PRO A 322 -56.56 75.85 -11.58
CA PRO A 322 -55.38 75.01 -11.55
C PRO A 322 -55.00 74.54 -12.95
N ALA A 323 -53.72 74.71 -13.30
CA ALA A 323 -53.09 73.97 -14.38
C ALA A 323 -52.91 72.50 -13.95
N GLN A 324 -53.97 71.70 -14.00
CA GLN A 324 -53.85 70.27 -13.77
C GLN A 324 -54.60 69.44 -14.81
N HIS A 325 -53.79 68.67 -15.52
CA HIS A 325 -54.03 67.36 -16.13
C HIS A 325 -55.45 67.07 -16.59
N LEU A 326 -55.64 67.16 -17.91
CA LEU A 326 -56.75 66.54 -18.64
C LEU A 326 -56.80 65.04 -18.33
N VAL A 327 -57.71 64.63 -17.45
CA VAL A 327 -58.25 63.27 -17.44
C VAL A 327 -59.37 63.24 -18.47
N MET A 328 -59.13 62.58 -19.60
CA MET A 328 -60.17 62.27 -20.57
C MET A 328 -61.06 61.17 -20.01
N THR A 329 -62.24 61.50 -19.50
CA THR A 329 -63.29 60.52 -19.22
C THR A 329 -64.02 60.15 -20.49
N SER A 330 -64.16 58.85 -20.71
CA SER A 330 -64.83 58.23 -21.85
C SER A 330 -66.34 58.39 -21.76
N SER A 331 -66.89 59.46 -22.34
CA SER A 331 -68.26 59.45 -22.87
C SER A 331 -68.51 60.66 -23.75
N VAL A 332 -68.15 60.57 -25.03
CA VAL A 332 -68.77 61.37 -26.09
C VAL A 332 -69.23 60.39 -27.17
N THR A 333 -70.43 59.86 -26.97
CA THR A 333 -71.16 59.11 -27.99
C THR A 333 -71.63 60.11 -29.04
N GLY A 334 -71.06 60.04 -30.24
CA GLY A 334 -71.56 60.76 -31.42
C GLY A 334 -70.53 61.41 -32.34
N ASP A 335 -69.23 61.28 -32.09
CA ASP A 335 -68.19 61.90 -32.93
C ASP A 335 -67.34 60.84 -33.67
N PRO A 336 -67.22 60.85 -35.01
CA PRO A 336 -66.43 59.89 -35.81
C PRO A 336 -64.94 59.82 -35.46
N THR A 337 -64.47 60.72 -34.59
CA THR A 337 -63.11 60.78 -34.06
C THR A 337 -62.87 59.72 -32.98
N SER A 338 -63.84 59.44 -32.11
CA SER A 338 -63.70 58.46 -31.00
C SER A 338 -63.65 57.01 -31.49
N SER A 339 -64.37 56.67 -32.57
CA SER A 339 -64.28 55.35 -33.19
C SER A 339 -62.94 55.13 -33.89
N ARG A 340 -62.40 56.16 -34.58
CA ARG A 340 -61.06 56.11 -35.19
C ARG A 340 -59.95 55.92 -34.16
N ILE A 341 -60.06 56.57 -32.99
CA ILE A 341 -59.09 56.40 -31.90
C ILE A 341 -59.15 54.99 -31.33
N ALA A 342 -60.34 54.40 -31.16
CA ALA A 342 -60.48 53.01 -30.72
C ALA A 342 -59.88 52.02 -31.72
N THR A 343 -60.11 52.20 -33.03
CA THR A 343 -59.52 51.34 -34.06
C THR A 343 -57.99 51.48 -34.15
N LEU A 344 -57.47 52.70 -34.00
CA LEU A 344 -56.02 52.93 -33.96
C LEU A 344 -55.38 52.34 -32.70
N ALA A 345 -56.07 52.38 -31.56
CA ALA A 345 -55.60 51.75 -30.33
C ALA A 345 -55.55 50.22 -30.44
N GLU A 346 -56.56 49.58 -31.04
CA GLU A 346 -56.54 48.13 -31.31
C GLU A 346 -55.40 47.74 -32.28
N GLN A 347 -55.16 48.53 -33.32
CA GLN A 347 -54.04 48.30 -34.25
C GLN A 347 -52.67 48.49 -33.59
N LEU A 348 -52.53 49.47 -32.68
CA LEU A 348 -51.30 49.66 -31.91
C LEU A 348 -51.03 48.50 -30.96
N ILE A 349 -52.06 47.98 -30.28
CA ILE A 349 -51.93 46.81 -29.39
C ILE A 349 -51.50 45.58 -30.18
N SER A 350 -52.08 45.35 -31.36
CA SER A 350 -51.65 44.21 -32.19
C SER A 350 -50.21 44.36 -32.67
N LEU A 351 -49.78 45.58 -33.03
CA LEU A 351 -48.42 45.83 -33.48
C LEU A 351 -47.40 45.65 -32.35
N ASP A 352 -47.75 46.03 -31.12
CA ASP A 352 -46.91 45.88 -29.93
C ASP A 352 -46.67 44.40 -29.62
N ILE A 353 -47.72 43.57 -29.68
CA ILE A 353 -47.61 42.11 -29.52
C ILE A 353 -46.69 41.50 -30.58
N ASP A 354 -46.81 41.92 -31.84
CA ASP A 354 -45.95 41.42 -32.93
C ASP A 354 -44.47 41.84 -32.73
N ILE A 355 -44.23 43.07 -32.26
CA ILE A 355 -42.88 43.58 -31.95
C ILE A 355 -42.28 42.83 -30.75
N GLU A 356 -43.06 42.57 -29.71
CA GLU A 356 -42.59 41.81 -28.54
C GLU A 356 -42.24 40.36 -28.91
N GLN A 357 -43.08 39.70 -29.71
CA GLN A 357 -42.79 38.35 -30.19
C GLN A 357 -41.53 38.29 -31.05
N GLU A 358 -41.31 39.28 -31.91
CA GLU A 358 -40.12 39.31 -32.77
C GLU A 358 -38.86 39.70 -31.98
N ARG A 359 -38.97 40.58 -30.98
CA ARG A 359 -37.90 40.86 -30.01
C ARG A 359 -37.48 39.58 -29.29
N ASP A 360 -38.44 38.80 -28.78
CA ASP A 360 -38.15 37.59 -28.01
C ASP A 360 -37.51 36.50 -28.90
N ARG A 361 -37.93 36.41 -30.18
CA ARG A 361 -37.26 35.56 -31.18
C ARG A 361 -35.82 36.00 -31.46
N LEU A 362 -35.58 37.30 -31.62
CA LEU A 362 -34.23 37.84 -31.85
C LEU A 362 -33.34 37.65 -30.61
N GLN A 363 -33.89 37.82 -29.41
CA GLN A 363 -33.21 37.55 -28.14
C GLN A 363 -32.75 36.09 -28.06
N THR A 364 -33.63 35.15 -28.43
CA THR A 364 -33.33 33.71 -28.47
C THR A 364 -32.18 33.41 -29.45
N ARG A 365 -32.17 34.05 -30.62
CA ARG A 365 -31.09 33.90 -31.63
C ARG A 365 -29.77 34.51 -31.17
N LEU A 366 -29.80 35.65 -30.47
CA LEU A 366 -28.60 36.29 -29.92
C LEU A 366 -27.95 35.39 -28.85
N THR A 367 -28.76 34.75 -28.01
CA THR A 367 -28.29 33.77 -27.03
C THR A 367 -27.62 32.57 -27.72
N ALA A 368 -28.21 32.07 -28.81
CA ALA A 368 -27.60 31.00 -29.60
C ALA A 368 -26.26 31.42 -30.23
N TYR A 369 -26.15 32.65 -30.76
CA TYR A 369 -24.90 33.18 -31.30
C TYR A 369 -23.81 33.33 -30.21
N ASN A 370 -24.17 33.86 -29.05
CA ASN A 370 -23.23 34.01 -27.94
C ASN A 370 -22.72 32.65 -27.46
N ASN A 371 -23.58 31.62 -27.45
CA ASN A 371 -23.15 30.25 -27.18
C ASN A 371 -22.14 29.75 -28.21
N VAL A 372 -22.37 29.95 -29.52
CA VAL A 372 -21.42 29.55 -30.58
C VAL A 372 -20.10 30.29 -30.46
N LYS A 373 -20.12 31.61 -30.19
CA LYS A 373 -18.90 32.40 -29.98
C LYS A 373 -18.11 31.89 -28.77
N MET A 374 -18.78 31.61 -27.65
CA MET A 374 -18.14 31.06 -26.47
C MET A 374 -17.47 29.71 -26.77
N GLN A 375 -18.14 28.83 -27.54
CA GLN A 375 -17.55 27.54 -27.95
C GLN A 375 -16.33 27.74 -28.86
N HIS A 376 -16.35 28.70 -29.77
CA HIS A 376 -15.21 29.03 -30.62
C HIS A 376 -14.01 29.55 -29.81
N ASP A 377 -14.25 30.45 -28.85
CA ASP A 377 -13.21 31.01 -27.99
C ASP A 377 -12.57 29.91 -27.12
N LEU A 378 -13.39 28.99 -26.57
CA LEU A 378 -12.92 27.80 -25.87
C LEU A 378 -12.07 26.90 -26.77
N LEU A 379 -12.50 26.66 -28.01
CA LEU A 379 -11.77 25.81 -28.96
C LEU A 379 -10.39 26.40 -29.32
N THR A 380 -10.32 27.73 -29.42
CA THR A 380 -9.06 28.45 -29.67
C THR A 380 -8.09 28.28 -28.50
N ASP A 381 -8.56 28.51 -27.26
CA ASP A 381 -7.76 28.33 -26.04
C ASP A 381 -7.31 26.87 -25.86
N SER A 382 -8.17 25.89 -26.15
CA SER A 382 -7.80 24.48 -26.16
C SER A 382 -6.72 24.16 -27.20
N THR A 383 -6.79 24.74 -28.39
CA THR A 383 -5.79 24.53 -29.46
C THR A 383 -4.43 25.09 -29.06
N ASP A 384 -4.40 26.28 -28.47
CA ASP A 384 -3.17 26.89 -27.95
C ASP A 384 -2.54 26.04 -26.83
N LYS A 385 -3.37 25.49 -25.94
CA LYS A 385 -2.91 24.56 -24.89
C LYS A 385 -2.31 23.28 -25.47
N VAL A 386 -2.94 22.68 -26.49
CA VAL A 386 -2.40 21.48 -27.15
C VAL A 386 -1.04 21.77 -27.77
N SER A 387 -0.87 22.91 -28.44
CA SER A 387 0.41 23.33 -29.02
C SER A 387 1.50 23.48 -27.95
N MET A 388 1.16 24.13 -26.82
CA MET A 388 2.08 24.30 -25.70
C MET A 388 2.47 22.95 -25.07
N LEU A 389 1.50 22.07 -24.84
CA LEU A 389 1.72 20.73 -24.27
C LEU A 389 2.56 19.85 -25.19
N THR A 390 2.34 19.92 -26.51
CA THR A 390 3.14 19.19 -27.51
C THR A 390 4.61 19.62 -27.45
N THR A 391 4.86 20.93 -27.40
CA THR A 391 6.21 21.47 -27.26
C THR A 391 6.88 21.04 -25.94
N LEU A 392 6.11 21.01 -24.85
CA LEU A 392 6.59 20.54 -23.54
C LEU A 392 6.93 19.05 -23.59
N PHE A 393 6.07 18.24 -24.21
CA PHE A 393 6.26 16.80 -24.37
C PHE A 393 7.57 16.48 -25.11
N GLU A 394 7.84 17.13 -26.25
CA GLU A 394 9.09 16.95 -26.99
C GLU A 394 10.35 17.29 -26.17
N ARG A 395 10.26 18.30 -25.29
CA ARG A 395 11.36 18.66 -24.38
C ARG A 395 11.55 17.61 -23.30
N LEU A 396 10.44 17.14 -22.71
CA LEU A 396 10.47 16.11 -21.68
C LEU A 396 10.98 14.78 -22.23
N GLU A 397 10.61 14.41 -23.46
CA GLU A 397 11.12 13.22 -24.14
C GLU A 397 12.65 13.27 -24.32
N LYS A 398 13.19 14.43 -24.75
CA LYS A 398 14.65 14.63 -24.83
C LYS A 398 15.34 14.50 -23.48
N VAL A 399 14.75 15.06 -22.41
CA VAL A 399 15.28 14.94 -21.05
C VAL A 399 15.21 13.50 -20.57
N TYR A 400 14.10 12.81 -20.80
CA TYR A 400 13.91 11.41 -20.46
C TYR A 400 15.00 10.54 -21.12
N ASN A 401 15.18 10.67 -22.44
CA ASN A 401 16.20 9.92 -23.17
C ASN A 401 17.62 10.19 -22.64
N LEU A 402 17.95 11.46 -22.36
CA LEU A 402 19.25 11.82 -21.79
C LEU A 402 19.47 11.18 -20.41
N VAL A 403 18.46 11.21 -19.53
CA VAL A 403 18.54 10.63 -18.18
C VAL A 403 18.69 9.11 -18.26
N VAL A 404 17.91 8.44 -19.14
CA VAL A 404 18.00 7.00 -19.35
C VAL A 404 19.39 6.60 -19.82
N THR A 405 19.92 7.26 -20.86
CA THR A 405 21.27 6.98 -21.38
C THR A 405 22.34 7.20 -20.31
N LYS A 406 22.31 8.33 -19.59
CA LYS A 406 23.32 8.63 -18.56
C LYS A 406 23.26 7.67 -17.38
N ARG A 407 22.06 7.25 -16.98
CA ARG A 407 21.89 6.24 -15.94
C ARG A 407 22.40 4.88 -16.40
N HIS A 408 22.10 4.48 -17.64
CA HIS A 408 22.59 3.22 -18.20
C HIS A 408 24.12 3.19 -18.26
N GLU A 409 24.75 4.24 -18.82
CA GLU A 409 26.21 4.40 -18.85
C GLU A 409 26.83 4.29 -17.45
N PHE A 410 26.23 4.99 -16.46
CA PHE A 410 26.71 4.97 -15.09
C PHE A 410 26.64 3.57 -14.47
N VAL A 411 25.50 2.88 -14.59
CA VAL A 411 25.34 1.56 -13.99
C VAL A 411 26.20 0.52 -14.71
N GLN A 412 26.28 0.56 -16.04
CA GLN A 412 27.14 -0.35 -16.80
C GLN A 412 28.61 -0.22 -16.40
N THR A 413 29.10 1.03 -16.23
CA THR A 413 30.47 1.28 -15.74
C THR A 413 30.70 0.64 -14.37
N VAL A 414 29.73 0.73 -13.45
CA VAL A 414 29.81 0.12 -12.12
C VAL A 414 29.85 -1.41 -12.22
N LEU A 415 29.05 -2.00 -13.10
CA LEU A 415 28.99 -3.45 -13.31
C LEU A 415 30.29 -3.98 -13.93
N ASP A 416 30.87 -3.26 -14.89
CA ASP A 416 32.14 -3.66 -15.52
C ASP A 416 33.30 -3.63 -14.52
N GLU A 417 33.34 -2.65 -13.61
CA GLU A 417 34.39 -2.49 -12.59
C GLU A 417 34.42 -3.63 -11.56
N ILE A 418 33.30 -4.30 -11.28
CA ILE A 418 33.23 -5.33 -10.24
C ILE A 418 33.51 -6.75 -10.75
N ILE A 419 33.53 -6.98 -12.07
CA ILE A 419 33.62 -8.34 -12.64
C ILE A 419 34.85 -9.10 -12.13
N ASP A 420 36.02 -8.46 -12.15
CA ASP A 420 37.27 -9.08 -11.71
C ASP A 420 37.26 -9.42 -10.23
N GLU A 421 36.69 -8.54 -9.40
CA GLU A 421 36.54 -8.77 -7.96
C GLU A 421 35.57 -9.93 -7.69
N VAL A 422 34.45 -10.02 -8.42
CA VAL A 422 33.50 -11.12 -8.29
C VAL A 422 34.16 -12.46 -8.63
N ASN A 423 34.94 -12.51 -9.71
CA ASN A 423 35.69 -13.72 -10.07
C ASN A 423 36.69 -14.12 -8.97
N ALA A 424 37.40 -13.15 -8.39
CA ALA A 424 38.37 -13.41 -7.31
C ALA A 424 37.69 -13.93 -6.03
N LEU A 425 36.59 -13.30 -5.60
CA LEU A 425 35.81 -13.73 -4.43
C LEU A 425 35.22 -15.13 -4.65
N TYR A 426 34.74 -15.42 -5.86
CA TYR A 426 34.18 -16.73 -6.19
C TYR A 426 35.26 -17.83 -6.14
N GLU A 427 36.44 -17.60 -6.73
CA GLU A 427 37.54 -18.56 -6.72
C GLU A 427 38.08 -18.83 -5.30
N ALA A 428 37.96 -17.86 -4.38
CA ALA A 428 38.28 -18.07 -2.97
C ALA A 428 37.31 -19.05 -2.27
N ILE A 429 36.03 -19.04 -2.64
CA ILE A 429 35.03 -19.98 -2.12
C ILE A 429 35.13 -21.34 -2.82
N HIS A 430 35.43 -21.33 -4.13
CA HIS A 430 35.45 -22.49 -5.02
C HIS A 430 36.81 -22.68 -5.72
N PRO A 431 37.90 -22.98 -4.97
CA PRO A 431 39.23 -23.19 -5.53
C PRO A 431 39.24 -24.29 -6.60
N GLY A 432 39.68 -23.93 -7.81
CA GLY A 432 39.75 -24.83 -8.97
C GLY A 432 38.50 -24.81 -9.87
N GLU A 433 37.43 -24.13 -9.46
CA GLU A 433 36.18 -24.02 -10.21
C GLU A 433 35.89 -22.55 -10.50
N LYS A 434 35.97 -22.17 -11.78
CA LYS A 434 35.79 -20.78 -12.21
C LYS A 434 34.36 -20.55 -12.66
N ILE A 435 33.75 -19.46 -12.18
CA ILE A 435 32.48 -18.97 -12.74
C ILE A 435 32.68 -18.41 -14.15
N GLY A 436 33.86 -17.84 -14.45
CA GLY A 436 34.19 -17.32 -15.78
C GLY A 436 33.33 -16.12 -16.19
N LEU A 437 32.91 -15.29 -15.22
CA LEU A 437 32.08 -14.11 -15.49
C LEU A 437 32.88 -13.11 -16.32
N HIS A 438 32.35 -12.71 -17.47
CA HIS A 438 33.03 -11.77 -18.38
C HIS A 438 32.14 -10.61 -18.82
N ARG A 439 30.82 -10.66 -18.58
CA ARG A 439 29.91 -9.54 -18.82
C ARG A 439 28.71 -9.57 -17.88
N LEU A 440 28.33 -8.40 -17.42
CA LEU A 440 27.08 -8.11 -16.71
C LEU A 440 26.37 -7.00 -17.49
N GLU A 441 25.12 -7.20 -17.89
CA GLU A 441 24.41 -6.26 -18.76
C GLU A 441 22.98 -6.03 -18.28
N ILE A 442 22.45 -4.83 -18.52
CA ILE A 442 21.07 -4.50 -18.22
C ILE A 442 20.25 -4.59 -19.50
N ASP A 443 19.17 -5.36 -19.46
CA ASP A 443 18.21 -5.42 -20.56
C ASP A 443 17.28 -4.21 -20.47
N GLU A 444 17.41 -3.26 -21.40
CA GLU A 444 16.60 -2.04 -21.50
C GLU A 444 15.09 -2.32 -21.61
N SER A 445 14.69 -3.50 -22.10
CA SER A 445 13.28 -3.89 -22.26
C SER A 445 12.65 -4.41 -20.98
N LYS A 446 13.45 -4.73 -19.96
CA LYS A 446 13.00 -5.34 -18.70
C LYS A 446 13.36 -4.46 -17.51
N ARG A 447 12.41 -4.28 -16.59
CA ARG A 447 12.67 -3.56 -15.33
C ARG A 447 13.48 -4.44 -14.38
N SER A 448 14.56 -3.89 -13.82
CA SER A 448 15.43 -4.58 -12.85
C SER A 448 16.05 -5.88 -13.39
N SER A 449 16.46 -5.87 -14.65
CA SER A 449 17.18 -6.96 -15.30
C SER A 449 18.69 -6.86 -15.05
N LEU A 450 19.32 -8.02 -14.86
CA LEU A 450 20.77 -8.17 -14.86
C LEU A 450 21.10 -9.50 -15.56
N GLU A 451 21.50 -9.40 -16.82
CA GLU A 451 21.97 -10.54 -17.60
C GLU A 451 23.43 -10.82 -17.25
N GLN A 452 23.74 -12.11 -17.08
CA GLN A 452 25.04 -12.58 -16.63
C GLN A 452 25.60 -13.48 -17.70
N HIS A 453 26.78 -13.15 -18.20
CA HIS A 453 27.47 -13.96 -19.20
C HIS A 453 28.75 -14.53 -18.59
N ALA A 454 28.75 -15.85 -18.50
CA ALA A 454 29.84 -16.66 -17.98
C ALA A 454 30.46 -17.53 -19.07
N HIS A 455 31.59 -18.14 -18.73
CA HIS A 455 32.24 -19.16 -19.53
C HIS A 455 32.15 -20.49 -18.80
N PHE A 456 31.64 -21.52 -19.47
CA PHE A 456 31.54 -22.87 -18.92
C PHE A 456 32.15 -23.86 -19.92
N GLU A 457 33.25 -24.49 -19.53
CA GLU A 457 34.08 -25.34 -20.39
C GLU A 457 34.39 -24.70 -21.75
N ASP A 458 33.85 -25.22 -22.86
CA ASP A 458 34.08 -24.72 -24.22
C ASP A 458 33.04 -23.67 -24.66
N GLU A 459 31.98 -23.45 -23.91
CA GLU A 459 30.88 -22.54 -24.27
C GLU A 459 31.05 -21.14 -23.64
N GLN A 460 30.95 -20.11 -24.48
CA GLN A 460 31.01 -18.70 -24.07
C GLN A 460 29.63 -18.06 -24.06
N GLY A 461 29.42 -17.10 -23.16
CA GLY A 461 28.19 -16.31 -23.09
C GLY A 461 27.03 -17.05 -22.42
N VAL A 462 27.32 -18.14 -21.71
CA VAL A 462 26.29 -18.94 -21.02
C VAL A 462 25.75 -18.20 -19.81
N VAL A 463 24.48 -18.45 -19.53
CA VAL A 463 23.77 -17.93 -18.37
C VAL A 463 24.06 -18.87 -17.19
N PRO A 464 24.70 -18.41 -16.08
CA PRO A 464 25.11 -19.29 -14.98
C PRO A 464 23.98 -20.17 -14.43
N GLN A 465 22.74 -19.65 -14.40
CA GLN A 465 21.55 -20.36 -13.92
C GLN A 465 21.28 -21.67 -14.66
N ALA A 466 21.77 -21.84 -15.89
CA ALA A 466 21.54 -23.03 -16.69
C ALA A 466 22.54 -24.18 -16.40
N TYR A 467 23.71 -23.89 -15.82
CA TYR A 467 24.83 -24.85 -15.71
C TYR A 467 25.32 -25.07 -14.28
N PHE A 468 25.15 -24.09 -13.38
CA PHE A 468 25.63 -24.19 -12.01
C PHE A 468 24.52 -24.63 -11.04
N SER A 469 24.88 -25.34 -9.98
CA SER A 469 23.94 -25.72 -8.93
C SER A 469 23.43 -24.51 -8.16
N GLU A 470 22.30 -24.67 -7.46
CA GLU A 470 21.72 -23.63 -6.60
C GLU A 470 22.72 -23.09 -5.58
N SER A 471 23.51 -23.96 -4.94
CA SER A 471 24.58 -23.56 -4.01
C SER A 471 25.68 -22.70 -4.65
N HIS A 472 26.03 -22.96 -5.91
CA HIS A 472 26.99 -22.16 -6.67
C HIS A 472 26.40 -20.81 -7.07
N LEU A 473 25.10 -20.76 -7.39
CA LEU A 473 24.38 -19.52 -7.70
C LEU A 473 24.21 -18.63 -6.47
N ASP A 474 23.91 -19.21 -5.31
CA ASP A 474 23.78 -18.48 -4.05
C ASP A 474 25.12 -17.82 -3.65
N THR A 475 26.21 -18.58 -3.75
CA THR A 475 27.56 -18.08 -3.47
C THR A 475 28.02 -17.06 -4.51
N PHE A 476 27.63 -17.22 -5.77
CA PHE A 476 27.87 -16.21 -6.82
C PHE A 476 27.13 -14.90 -6.52
N GLY A 477 25.84 -14.96 -6.16
CA GLY A 477 25.07 -13.79 -5.77
C GLY A 477 25.67 -13.06 -4.56
N PHE A 478 26.16 -13.82 -3.58
CA PHE A 478 26.90 -13.27 -2.45
C PHE A 478 28.19 -12.55 -2.86
N CYS A 479 28.98 -13.13 -3.78
CA CYS A 479 30.20 -12.50 -4.29
C CYS A 479 29.89 -11.19 -5.02
N LEU A 480 28.82 -11.16 -5.84
CA LEU A 480 28.36 -9.95 -6.53
C LEU A 480 27.99 -8.85 -5.53
N TRP A 481 27.23 -9.19 -4.50
CA TRP A 481 26.84 -8.25 -3.45
C TRP A 481 28.04 -7.73 -2.66
N LEU A 482 28.98 -8.60 -2.31
CA LEU A 482 30.17 -8.22 -1.54
C LEU A 482 31.13 -7.34 -2.37
N ALA A 483 31.30 -7.62 -3.66
CA ALA A 483 32.09 -6.79 -4.58
C ALA A 483 31.49 -5.38 -4.71
N LEU A 484 30.16 -5.27 -4.85
CA LEU A 484 29.46 -3.98 -4.86
C LEU A 484 29.64 -3.22 -3.53
N ALA A 485 29.54 -3.92 -2.39
CA ALA A 485 29.74 -3.31 -1.08
C ALA A 485 31.18 -2.81 -0.90
N LYS A 486 32.17 -3.56 -1.40
CA LYS A 486 33.59 -3.21 -1.34
C LYS A 486 33.95 -2.04 -2.25
N ARG A 487 33.32 -1.92 -3.42
CA ARG A 487 33.45 -0.77 -4.33
C ARG A 487 32.98 0.54 -3.68
N GLY A 488 32.01 0.46 -2.77
CA GLY A 488 31.53 1.61 -2.00
C GLY A 488 32.58 2.18 -1.05
N ASN A 489 32.17 3.08 -0.15
CA ASN A 489 33.04 3.59 0.91
C ASN A 489 33.21 2.54 2.02
N SER A 490 33.88 1.44 1.71
CA SER A 490 33.91 0.20 2.49
C SER A 490 34.26 0.43 3.96
N LYS A 491 35.22 1.32 4.26
CA LYS A 491 35.66 1.61 5.64
C LYS A 491 34.63 2.32 6.53
N GLN A 492 33.54 2.80 5.96
CA GLN A 492 32.40 3.40 6.67
C GLN A 492 31.15 2.52 6.63
N LEU A 493 31.22 1.35 5.99
CA LEU A 493 30.10 0.46 5.82
C LEU A 493 30.09 -0.61 6.91
N VAL A 494 28.91 -0.82 7.49
CA VAL A 494 28.59 -1.94 8.38
C VAL A 494 27.82 -2.95 7.57
N LEU A 495 28.33 -4.18 7.46
CA LEU A 495 27.65 -5.27 6.77
C LEU A 495 26.80 -6.05 7.78
N VAL A 496 25.56 -6.33 7.41
CA VAL A 496 24.65 -7.16 8.20
C VAL A 496 24.20 -8.33 7.34
N LEU A 497 24.60 -9.54 7.74
CA LEU A 497 24.22 -10.80 7.11
C LEU A 497 23.22 -11.49 8.02
N ASP A 498 21.94 -11.51 7.65
CA ASP A 498 20.87 -12.15 8.41
C ASP A 498 20.41 -13.42 7.70
N ASP A 499 20.82 -14.57 8.25
CA ASP A 499 20.50 -15.92 7.73
C ASP A 499 20.75 -16.11 6.22
N VAL A 500 21.76 -15.44 5.69
CA VAL A 500 22.09 -15.43 4.25
C VAL A 500 22.42 -16.84 3.71
N PHE A 501 22.91 -17.75 4.55
CA PHE A 501 23.34 -19.09 4.15
C PHE A 501 22.64 -20.17 4.98
N THR A 502 21.48 -20.64 4.48
CA THR A 502 20.69 -21.70 5.11
C THR A 502 20.95 -23.09 4.51
N SER A 503 21.35 -23.15 3.23
CA SER A 503 21.49 -24.36 2.41
C SER A 503 22.93 -24.69 1.98
N VAL A 504 23.91 -23.84 2.33
CA VAL A 504 25.29 -24.03 1.89
C VAL A 504 25.90 -25.28 2.53
N ASP A 505 26.42 -26.19 1.71
CA ASP A 505 27.12 -27.39 2.17
C ASP A 505 28.16 -27.05 3.24
N ALA A 506 28.23 -27.85 4.29
CA ALA A 506 29.18 -27.67 5.41
C ALA A 506 30.65 -27.56 4.95
N GLN A 507 30.97 -27.99 3.72
CA GLN A 507 32.29 -27.87 3.09
C GLN A 507 32.59 -26.47 2.52
N HIS A 508 31.59 -25.71 2.08
CA HIS A 508 31.74 -24.32 1.63
C HIS A 508 31.71 -23.34 2.81
N PHE A 509 30.97 -23.69 3.86
CA PHE A 509 30.82 -22.91 5.09
C PHE A 509 32.14 -22.33 5.63
N ARG A 510 33.17 -23.19 5.73
CA ARG A 510 34.48 -22.80 6.26
C ARG A 510 35.17 -21.76 5.37
N ARG A 511 35.16 -21.99 4.05
CA ARG A 511 35.77 -21.10 3.06
C ARG A 511 35.11 -19.73 3.03
N ILE A 512 33.77 -19.69 3.15
CA ILE A 512 33.02 -18.44 3.27
C ILE A 512 33.40 -17.71 4.57
N SER A 513 33.52 -18.43 5.68
CA SER A 513 33.90 -17.83 6.96
C SER A 513 35.33 -17.26 6.94
N GLU A 514 36.27 -17.96 6.28
CA GLU A 514 37.64 -17.51 6.06
C GLU A 514 37.70 -16.29 5.12
N LEU A 515 36.90 -16.29 4.04
CA LEU A 515 36.75 -15.13 3.15
C LEU A 515 36.20 -13.91 3.89
N LEU A 516 35.16 -14.09 4.71
CA LEU A 516 34.59 -13.01 5.52
C LEU A 516 35.60 -12.44 6.51
N GLU A 517 36.46 -13.28 7.08
CA GLU A 517 37.54 -12.85 7.96
C GLU A 517 38.60 -12.02 7.21
N SER A 518 39.00 -12.44 6.00
CA SER A 518 39.94 -11.65 5.19
C SER A 518 39.33 -10.32 4.72
N GLU A 519 38.04 -10.34 4.35
CA GLU A 519 37.34 -9.15 3.86
C GLU A 519 36.91 -8.21 4.98
N ALA A 520 36.82 -8.68 6.24
CA ALA A 520 36.44 -7.84 7.39
C ALA A 520 37.31 -6.59 7.56
N LEU A 521 38.57 -6.63 7.12
CA LEU A 521 39.50 -5.49 7.16
C LEU A 521 39.09 -4.33 6.23
N HIS A 522 38.30 -4.61 5.19
CA HIS A 522 37.79 -3.59 4.28
C HIS A 522 36.58 -2.85 4.83
N PHE A 523 35.90 -3.41 5.82
CA PHE A 523 34.65 -2.89 6.37
C PHE A 523 34.83 -2.35 7.79
N GLN A 524 33.89 -1.49 8.24
CA GLN A 524 33.91 -1.01 9.62
C GLN A 524 33.54 -2.12 10.61
N GLN A 525 32.53 -2.91 10.26
CA GLN A 525 32.04 -4.01 11.05
C GLN A 525 31.24 -4.98 10.17
N ILE A 526 31.36 -6.28 10.43
CA ILE A 526 30.49 -7.31 9.86
C ILE A 526 29.70 -7.94 11.00
N ILE A 527 28.38 -7.96 10.86
CA ILE A 527 27.44 -8.58 11.80
C ILE A 527 26.80 -9.76 11.09
N ILE A 528 26.92 -10.94 11.70
CA ILE A 528 26.32 -12.17 11.19
C ILE A 528 25.26 -12.61 12.20
N ALA A 529 23.99 -12.50 11.81
CA ALA A 529 22.85 -13.01 12.55
C ALA A 529 22.45 -14.35 11.92
N THR A 530 22.41 -15.41 12.73
CA THR A 530 22.02 -16.72 12.20
C THR A 530 21.46 -17.68 13.24
N HIS A 531 20.49 -18.51 12.82
CA HIS A 531 20.00 -19.65 13.60
C HIS A 531 20.88 -20.92 13.42
N ASN A 532 21.81 -20.91 12.46
CA ASN A 532 22.65 -22.07 12.17
C ASN A 532 23.84 -22.16 13.14
N ARG A 533 23.78 -23.17 14.02
CA ARG A 533 24.78 -23.43 15.07
C ARG A 533 26.21 -23.64 14.53
N LEU A 534 26.39 -24.02 13.25
CA LEU A 534 27.71 -24.20 12.65
C LEU A 534 28.52 -22.90 12.63
N TRP A 535 27.89 -21.75 12.44
CA TRP A 535 28.54 -20.43 12.53
C TRP A 535 29.12 -20.18 13.92
N HIS A 536 28.29 -20.39 14.93
CA HIS A 536 28.73 -20.24 16.32
C HIS A 536 29.87 -21.21 16.66
N ASP A 537 29.74 -22.49 16.29
CA ASP A 537 30.72 -23.52 16.64
C ASP A 537 32.07 -23.31 15.91
N TYR A 538 32.04 -22.87 14.65
CA TYR A 538 33.24 -22.50 13.89
C TYR A 538 33.97 -21.32 14.52
N TYR A 539 33.29 -20.18 14.70
CA TYR A 539 33.96 -18.98 15.23
C TYR A 539 34.39 -19.16 16.70
N LYS A 540 33.69 -19.99 17.48
CA LYS A 540 34.08 -20.34 18.85
C LYS A 540 35.37 -21.17 18.94
N THR A 541 35.65 -21.97 17.91
CA THR A 541 36.85 -22.84 17.86
C THR A 541 37.99 -22.23 17.05
N SER A 542 37.67 -21.32 16.13
CA SER A 542 38.63 -20.55 15.34
C SER A 542 39.43 -19.56 16.20
N ARG A 543 40.57 -19.09 15.69
CA ARG A 543 41.34 -18.00 16.30
C ARG A 543 40.86 -16.60 15.87
N ALA A 544 39.75 -16.52 15.14
CA ALA A 544 39.25 -15.27 14.59
C ALA A 544 38.87 -14.28 15.72
N SER A 545 39.11 -13.00 15.48
CA SER A 545 38.68 -11.90 16.36
C SER A 545 37.19 -11.62 16.21
N ALA A 546 36.34 -12.60 16.58
CA ALA A 546 34.89 -12.48 16.48
C ALA A 546 34.25 -12.35 17.88
N HIS A 547 33.35 -11.39 18.04
CA HIS A 547 32.50 -11.27 19.21
C HIS A 547 31.26 -12.16 19.03
N LEU A 548 31.13 -13.21 19.86
CA LEU A 548 30.02 -14.14 19.80
C LEU A 548 28.96 -13.75 20.83
N LEU A 549 27.75 -13.46 20.35
CA LEU A 549 26.59 -13.17 21.18
C LEU A 549 25.49 -14.18 20.86
N LYS A 550 25.00 -14.88 21.88
CA LYS A 550 23.75 -15.65 21.79
C LYS A 550 22.62 -14.80 22.32
N LEU A 551 21.47 -14.87 21.67
CA LEU A 551 20.30 -14.09 22.05
C LEU A 551 19.24 -15.05 22.61
N GLU A 552 18.63 -14.68 23.73
CA GLU A 552 17.47 -15.38 24.27
C GLU A 552 16.27 -15.25 23.34
N ARG A 553 15.27 -16.12 23.57
CA ARG A 553 13.98 -15.99 22.90
C ARG A 553 13.36 -14.65 23.30
N TRP A 554 13.10 -13.80 22.30
CA TRP A 554 12.46 -12.51 22.52
C TRP A 554 11.10 -12.68 23.22
N THR A 555 10.85 -11.84 24.23
CA THR A 555 9.56 -11.73 24.90
C THR A 555 9.17 -10.27 25.03
N ILE A 556 7.87 -9.98 25.02
CA ILE A 556 7.32 -8.61 25.16
C ILE A 556 7.82 -7.95 26.46
N THR A 557 8.02 -8.73 27.52
CA THR A 557 8.40 -8.22 28.84
C THR A 557 9.88 -7.88 28.98
N HIS A 558 10.77 -8.57 28.26
CA HIS A 558 12.22 -8.47 28.50
C HIS A 558 13.03 -8.08 27.26
N GLY A 559 12.41 -8.04 26.07
CA GLY A 559 13.06 -7.72 24.81
C GLY A 559 14.07 -8.78 24.35
N LEU A 560 15.00 -8.37 23.48
CA LEU A 560 16.17 -9.17 23.09
C LEU A 560 17.23 -9.04 24.19
N ARG A 561 17.62 -10.16 24.81
CA ARG A 561 18.69 -10.18 25.82
C ARG A 561 19.84 -11.08 25.38
N PRO A 562 21.10 -10.67 25.61
CA PRO A 562 22.22 -11.58 25.46
C PRO A 562 22.10 -12.69 26.50
N TYR A 563 22.18 -13.93 26.03
CA TYR A 563 22.21 -15.13 26.84
C TYR A 563 23.67 -15.42 27.24
N GLU A 564 23.99 -15.31 28.52
CA GLU A 564 25.24 -15.81 29.10
C GLU A 564 24.96 -17.08 29.91
N ASP A 565 25.67 -18.19 29.65
CA ASP A 565 25.50 -19.49 30.35
C ASP A 565 25.63 -19.39 31.90
N LEU A 566 26.17 -18.28 32.43
CA LEU A 566 26.37 -18.02 33.85
C LEU A 566 25.08 -17.64 34.61
N THR A 567 24.03 -17.17 33.92
CA THR A 567 22.78 -16.75 34.58
C THR A 567 21.99 -17.93 35.13
N LEU A 568 21.98 -19.08 34.44
CA LEU A 568 21.22 -20.27 34.83
C LEU A 568 21.69 -20.90 36.15
N VAL A 569 22.99 -20.88 36.44
CA VAL A 569 23.54 -21.42 37.70
C VAL A 569 23.09 -20.56 38.88
N ASN A 570 23.16 -19.23 38.72
CA ASN A 570 22.71 -18.29 39.75
C ASN A 570 21.20 -18.35 39.95
N GLU A 571 20.44 -18.46 38.87
CA GLU A 571 18.99 -18.62 38.91
C GLU A 571 18.55 -19.92 39.60
N LEU A 572 19.27 -21.01 39.37
CA LEU A 572 19.04 -22.29 40.07
C LEU A 572 19.37 -22.15 41.56
N ALA A 573 20.48 -21.50 41.91
CA ALA A 573 20.86 -21.23 43.29
C ALA A 573 19.81 -20.39 44.03
N THR A 574 19.28 -19.33 43.39
CA THR A 574 18.19 -18.53 43.94
C THR A 574 16.92 -19.36 44.14
N ALA A 575 16.56 -20.21 43.18
CA ALA A 575 15.38 -21.06 43.26
C ALA A 575 15.49 -22.13 44.37
N LEU A 576 16.70 -22.60 44.69
CA LEU A 576 16.94 -23.57 45.76
C LEU A 576 16.78 -22.97 47.17
N ILE A 577 17.05 -21.66 47.33
CA ILE A 577 17.05 -20.96 48.63
C ILE A 577 15.78 -20.12 48.84
N ALA A 578 14.92 -19.99 47.83
CA ALA A 578 13.70 -19.20 47.90
C ALA A 578 12.75 -19.66 49.03
N ASP A 579 12.16 -18.69 49.74
CA ASP A 579 11.21 -18.92 50.83
C ASP A 579 9.98 -19.73 50.37
N GLN A 580 9.54 -19.53 49.12
CA GLN A 580 8.55 -20.35 48.46
C GLN A 580 9.25 -21.29 47.47
N PHE A 581 9.27 -22.59 47.81
CA PHE A 581 9.90 -23.58 46.97
C PHE A 581 9.02 -23.96 45.78
N ASP A 582 9.48 -23.63 44.57
CA ASP A 582 8.85 -24.03 43.32
C ASP A 582 9.57 -25.23 42.71
N ARG A 583 8.98 -26.42 42.92
CA ARG A 583 9.52 -27.70 42.43
C ARG A 583 9.66 -27.75 40.90
N GLN A 584 8.73 -27.14 40.15
CA GLN A 584 8.73 -27.22 38.69
C GLN A 584 9.85 -26.34 38.12
N VAL A 585 10.01 -25.14 38.69
CA VAL A 585 11.08 -24.22 38.30
C VAL A 585 12.46 -24.83 38.60
N VAL A 586 12.65 -25.42 39.78
CA VAL A 586 13.92 -26.05 40.15
C VAL A 586 14.25 -27.24 39.24
N ALA A 587 13.31 -28.16 39.02
CA ALA A 587 13.51 -29.32 38.14
C ALA A 587 13.78 -28.91 36.67
N SER A 588 13.09 -27.86 36.19
CA SER A 588 13.28 -27.39 34.82
C SER A 588 14.64 -26.74 34.62
N LYS A 589 15.02 -25.78 35.49
CA LYS A 589 16.30 -25.07 35.42
C LYS A 589 17.49 -26.02 35.58
N ALA A 590 17.41 -26.96 36.53
CA ALA A 590 18.44 -27.97 36.73
C ALA A 590 18.64 -28.85 35.49
N GLY A 591 17.55 -29.28 34.85
CA GLY A 591 17.65 -30.10 33.66
C GLY A 591 18.23 -29.37 32.45
N VAL A 592 17.81 -28.13 32.20
CA VAL A 592 18.38 -27.30 31.11
C VAL A 592 19.87 -27.07 31.33
N LEU A 593 20.27 -26.75 32.56
CA LEU A 593 21.68 -26.57 32.93
C LEU A 593 22.50 -27.84 32.64
N LEU A 594 22.00 -29.00 33.04
CA LEU A 594 22.68 -30.28 32.80
C LEU A 594 22.76 -30.64 31.32
N GLU A 595 21.69 -30.44 30.55
CA GLU A 595 21.68 -30.69 29.11
C GLU A 595 22.75 -29.83 28.41
N ASN A 596 22.85 -28.55 28.75
CA ASN A 596 23.85 -27.64 28.20
C ASN A 596 25.29 -28.02 28.57
N ILE A 597 25.53 -28.37 29.85
CA ILE A 597 26.85 -28.79 30.34
C ILE A 597 27.28 -30.08 29.63
N LEU A 598 26.41 -31.08 29.57
CA LEU A 598 26.74 -32.39 29.02
C LEU A 598 26.86 -32.36 27.50
N ASP A 599 26.03 -31.58 26.79
CA ASP A 599 26.18 -31.35 25.35
C ASP A 599 27.52 -30.67 25.04
N SER A 600 27.90 -29.65 25.84
CA SER A 600 29.19 -28.98 25.70
C SER A 600 30.36 -29.92 25.94
N LEU A 601 30.30 -30.74 27.00
CA LEU A 601 31.34 -31.72 27.30
C LEU A 601 31.41 -32.82 26.24
N ALA A 602 30.27 -33.31 25.76
CA ALA A 602 30.22 -34.29 24.69
C ALA A 602 30.84 -33.76 23.40
N ALA A 603 30.60 -32.49 23.05
CA ALA A 603 31.23 -31.83 21.93
C ALA A 603 32.74 -31.62 22.14
N TYR A 604 33.17 -31.15 23.32
CA TYR A 604 34.58 -30.88 23.61
C TYR A 604 35.46 -32.13 23.59
N TYR A 605 34.90 -33.27 23.98
CA TYR A 605 35.60 -34.53 24.07
C TYR A 605 35.26 -35.51 22.94
N GLU A 606 34.52 -35.05 21.93
CA GLU A 606 34.13 -35.83 20.75
C GLU A 606 33.46 -37.16 21.13
N CYS A 607 32.59 -37.13 22.13
CA CYS A 607 31.89 -38.32 22.61
C CYS A 607 30.94 -38.86 21.53
N ASN A 608 30.89 -40.19 21.40
CA ASN A 608 30.07 -40.88 20.39
C ASN A 608 28.56 -40.73 20.64
N LEU A 609 27.92 -39.78 19.95
CA LEU A 609 26.46 -39.59 19.92
C LEU A 609 25.85 -40.19 18.65
N LYS A 610 24.70 -40.85 18.79
CA LYS A 610 23.92 -41.28 17.63
C LYS A 610 23.30 -40.07 16.94
N TYR A 611 23.56 -39.91 15.65
CA TYR A 611 23.01 -38.79 14.88
C TYR A 611 21.46 -38.75 14.96
N LYS A 612 20.92 -37.56 15.18
CA LYS A 612 19.48 -37.25 15.11
C LYS A 612 19.23 -36.00 14.27
N PRO A 613 18.18 -35.99 13.44
CA PRO A 613 17.70 -34.75 12.79
C PRO A 613 17.40 -33.69 13.85
N GLY A 614 17.90 -32.46 13.65
CA GLY A 614 17.74 -31.35 14.60
C GLY A 614 18.71 -31.34 15.79
N ARG A 615 19.57 -32.36 15.97
CA ARG A 615 20.62 -32.46 17.02
C ARG A 615 20.14 -32.17 18.45
N SER A 616 18.86 -32.41 18.76
CA SER A 616 18.33 -32.33 20.12
C SER A 616 18.53 -33.65 20.84
N TYR A 617 19.37 -33.67 21.87
CA TYR A 617 19.63 -34.84 22.72
C TYR A 617 18.97 -34.67 24.08
N THR A 618 18.42 -35.76 24.62
CA THR A 618 17.84 -35.73 25.96
C THR A 618 18.91 -35.86 27.03
N LEU A 619 18.64 -35.38 28.24
CA LEU A 619 19.52 -35.56 29.40
C LEU A 619 20.00 -37.01 29.58
N GLY A 620 19.12 -37.99 29.39
CA GLY A 620 19.48 -39.41 29.53
C GLY A 620 20.45 -39.91 28.46
N GLU A 621 20.34 -39.41 27.23
CA GLU A 621 21.27 -39.74 26.13
C GLU A 621 22.64 -39.11 26.35
N LEU A 622 22.66 -37.85 26.78
CA LEU A 622 23.87 -37.12 27.10
C LEU A 622 24.62 -37.76 28.28
N LEU A 623 23.93 -38.06 29.39
CA LEU A 623 24.52 -38.76 30.55
C LEU A 623 25.09 -40.13 30.17
N ARG A 624 24.39 -40.90 29.33
CA ARG A 624 24.90 -42.20 28.88
C ARG A 624 26.18 -42.05 28.07
N THR A 625 26.25 -41.03 27.23
CA THR A 625 27.35 -40.79 26.29
C THR A 625 28.58 -40.22 26.98
N THR A 626 28.39 -39.35 27.98
CA THR A 626 29.48 -38.78 28.78
C THR A 626 29.95 -39.71 29.91
N LYS A 627 29.35 -40.90 30.09
CA LYS A 627 29.72 -41.81 31.20
C LYS A 627 31.22 -42.15 31.24
N LYS A 628 31.82 -42.48 30.09
CA LYS A 628 33.27 -42.76 30.01
C LYS A 628 34.10 -41.54 30.41
N LEU A 629 33.68 -40.35 29.96
CA LEU A 629 34.30 -39.08 30.35
C LEU A 629 34.32 -38.91 31.86
N PHE A 630 33.17 -39.04 32.52
CA PHE A 630 33.07 -38.80 33.96
C PHE A 630 33.80 -39.86 34.81
N GLN A 631 34.01 -41.07 34.29
CA GLN A 631 34.81 -42.12 34.95
C GLN A 631 36.30 -41.78 34.99
N GLU A 632 36.82 -41.15 33.94
CA GLU A 632 38.24 -40.82 33.79
C GLU A 632 38.55 -39.37 34.18
N ALA A 633 37.56 -38.49 34.12
CA ALA A 633 37.76 -37.06 34.26
C ALA A 633 37.95 -36.60 35.70
N LYS A 634 38.90 -35.69 35.86
CA LYS A 634 39.31 -35.13 37.15
C LYS A 634 39.59 -33.65 37.01
N ILE A 635 39.20 -32.88 38.02
CA ILE A 635 39.49 -31.46 38.09
C ILE A 635 40.51 -31.19 39.18
N LYS A 636 41.59 -30.50 38.82
CA LYS A 636 42.58 -30.00 39.78
C LYS A 636 42.42 -28.50 39.95
N ARG A 637 42.26 -28.06 41.19
CA ARG A 637 42.15 -26.64 41.59
C ARG A 637 43.18 -26.30 42.65
N VAL A 638 43.65 -25.06 42.67
CA VAL A 638 44.57 -24.59 43.71
C VAL A 638 43.80 -24.29 45.00
N LYS A 639 44.31 -24.75 46.15
CA LYS A 639 43.78 -24.47 47.49
C LYS A 639 43.82 -22.97 47.77
N ARG A 640 42.83 -22.47 48.51
CA ARG A 640 42.78 -21.09 48.98
C ARG A 640 43.11 -21.03 50.48
N ASP A 641 43.75 -19.96 50.90
CA ASP A 641 44.04 -19.66 52.30
C ASP A 641 42.79 -19.16 53.06
N ARG A 642 42.94 -18.86 54.35
CA ARG A 642 41.83 -18.38 55.22
C ARG A 642 41.26 -17.03 54.78
N ASN A 643 41.97 -16.28 53.93
CA ASN A 643 41.56 -14.99 53.38
C ASN A 643 41.03 -15.12 51.94
N GLY A 644 40.88 -16.35 51.43
CA GLY A 644 40.37 -16.63 50.09
C GLY A 644 41.38 -16.44 48.95
N GLN A 645 42.67 -16.19 49.25
CA GLN A 645 43.72 -16.07 48.24
C GLN A 645 44.31 -17.45 47.88
N PRO A 646 44.70 -17.71 46.62
CA PRO A 646 45.27 -19.00 46.24
C PRO A 646 46.67 -19.17 46.81
N ILE A 647 46.92 -20.37 47.34
CA ILE A 647 48.23 -20.78 47.81
C ILE A 647 49.13 -21.07 46.59
N MET A 648 50.43 -20.76 46.68
CA MET A 648 51.35 -20.92 45.55
C MET A 648 51.31 -22.35 44.96
N PRO A 649 51.14 -22.52 43.64
CA PRO A 649 50.85 -23.81 43.01
C PRO A 649 52.07 -24.75 42.89
N HIS A 650 53.23 -24.35 43.40
CA HIS A 650 54.51 -25.06 43.23
C HIS A 650 54.60 -26.39 43.99
N GLN A 651 53.74 -26.62 44.99
CA GLN A 651 53.70 -27.86 45.75
C GLN A 651 52.43 -28.67 45.42
N PRO A 652 52.53 -30.01 45.24
CA PRO A 652 51.38 -30.87 44.99
C PRO A 652 50.30 -30.81 46.07
N GLU A 653 50.69 -30.61 47.34
CA GLU A 653 49.75 -30.48 48.46
C GLU A 653 48.81 -29.26 48.38
N ASN A 654 49.13 -28.29 47.51
CA ASN A 654 48.32 -27.09 47.31
C ASN A 654 47.23 -27.28 46.26
N TRP A 655 47.02 -28.50 45.76
CA TRP A 655 45.96 -28.82 44.82
C TRP A 655 44.85 -29.64 45.49
N ILE A 656 43.61 -29.34 45.10
CA ILE A 656 42.40 -30.12 45.39
C ILE A 656 42.07 -30.89 44.12
N GLU A 657 41.95 -32.21 44.24
CA GLU A 657 41.49 -33.08 43.17
C GLU A 657 40.02 -33.41 43.40
N ILE A 658 39.18 -33.07 42.41
CA ILE A 658 37.74 -33.35 42.39
C ILE A 658 37.52 -34.44 41.36
N VAL A 659 36.99 -35.58 41.80
CA VAL A 659 36.65 -36.72 40.94
C VAL A 659 35.21 -36.53 40.45
N LEU A 660 35.00 -36.58 39.14
CA LEU A 660 33.67 -36.31 38.56
C LEU A 660 32.74 -37.54 38.56
N LYS A 661 33.28 -38.74 38.79
CA LYS A 661 32.54 -40.00 38.79
C LYS A 661 31.31 -39.96 39.72
N ASP A 662 31.48 -39.47 40.95
CA ASP A 662 30.42 -39.50 41.97
C ASP A 662 29.26 -38.56 41.62
N TYR A 663 29.54 -37.45 40.94
CA TYR A 663 28.53 -36.52 40.42
C TYR A 663 27.68 -37.17 39.33
N HIS A 664 28.32 -37.94 38.44
CA HIS A 664 27.62 -38.67 37.37
C HIS A 664 26.69 -39.75 37.94
N GLU A 665 27.19 -40.57 38.87
CA GLU A 665 26.40 -41.64 39.48
C GLU A 665 25.18 -41.09 40.24
N LYS A 666 25.37 -39.98 40.97
CA LYS A 666 24.27 -39.29 41.65
C LYS A 666 23.22 -38.80 40.65
N LEU A 667 23.63 -38.08 39.61
CA LEU A 667 22.72 -37.54 38.59
C LEU A 667 22.02 -38.63 37.77
N ASP A 668 22.69 -39.74 37.47
CA ASP A 668 22.11 -40.85 36.70
C ASP A 668 20.96 -41.53 37.45
N GLY A 669 21.03 -41.58 38.79
CA GLY A 669 19.99 -42.14 39.65
C GLY A 669 18.71 -41.28 39.75
N ILE A 670 18.83 -39.97 39.62
CA ILE A 670 17.72 -39.01 39.84
C ILE A 670 17.30 -38.24 38.57
N LYS A 671 17.89 -38.55 37.41
CA LYS A 671 17.63 -37.89 36.11
C LYS A 671 16.15 -37.90 35.68
N LEU A 672 15.34 -38.83 36.18
CA LEU A 672 13.92 -38.93 35.84
C LEU A 672 13.14 -37.69 36.29
N ILE A 673 13.57 -37.03 37.38
CA ILE A 673 12.92 -35.83 37.93
C ILE A 673 12.81 -34.69 36.88
N ARG A 674 13.78 -34.59 35.96
CA ARG A 674 13.72 -33.65 34.83
C ARG A 674 12.43 -33.82 34.02
N ASN A 675 12.08 -35.04 33.65
CA ASN A 675 10.91 -35.31 32.80
C ASN A 675 9.61 -35.44 33.62
N GLU A 676 9.70 -35.97 34.84
CA GLU A 676 8.53 -36.18 35.70
C GLU A 676 8.03 -34.89 36.35
N VAL A 677 8.92 -33.94 36.69
CA VAL A 677 8.56 -32.70 37.40
C VAL A 677 8.82 -31.44 36.56
N GLY A 678 9.84 -31.45 35.71
CA GLY A 678 10.25 -30.29 34.91
C GLY A 678 9.43 -30.04 33.64
N ALA A 679 8.65 -31.03 33.17
CA ALA A 679 7.74 -30.88 32.03
C ALA A 679 6.34 -30.44 32.50
N HIS A 680 5.63 -29.62 31.72
CA HIS A 680 4.28 -29.15 32.08
C HIS A 680 3.32 -30.32 32.29
N PHE A 681 2.80 -30.45 33.53
CA PHE A 681 1.75 -31.37 33.96
C PHE A 681 1.96 -32.85 33.59
N ASN A 682 2.87 -33.52 34.30
CA ASN A 682 2.93 -34.98 34.37
C ASN A 682 2.33 -35.48 35.70
N PRO A 683 1.26 -36.30 35.69
CA PRO A 683 0.63 -36.83 36.92
C PRO A 683 1.59 -37.60 37.84
N SER A 684 2.55 -38.32 37.25
CA SER A 684 3.60 -39.06 37.97
C SER A 684 4.64 -38.15 38.64
N GLY A 685 4.63 -36.87 38.30
CA GLY A 685 5.43 -35.85 38.98
C GLY A 685 5.07 -35.67 40.45
N ASN A 686 3.84 -36.01 40.87
CA ASN A 686 3.40 -35.91 42.27
C ASN A 686 4.00 -36.99 43.19
N ASP A 687 4.53 -38.07 42.61
CA ASP A 687 5.12 -39.18 43.38
C ASP A 687 6.52 -38.84 43.93
N TRP A 688 7.14 -37.77 43.43
CA TRP A 688 8.44 -37.27 43.88
C TRP A 688 8.28 -36.27 45.02
N SER A 689 9.05 -36.43 46.10
CA SER A 689 9.03 -35.48 47.21
C SER A 689 9.76 -34.18 46.82
N ASP A 690 9.38 -33.07 47.45
CA ASP A 690 10.09 -31.80 47.26
C ASP A 690 11.57 -31.90 47.66
N ASN A 691 11.91 -32.81 48.58
CA ASN A 691 13.29 -33.08 48.96
C ASN A 691 14.08 -33.74 47.83
N ASP A 692 13.48 -34.68 47.09
CA ASP A 692 14.12 -35.31 45.93
C ASP A 692 14.36 -34.30 44.80
N VAL A 693 13.40 -33.38 44.59
CA VAL A 693 13.54 -32.29 43.61
C VAL A 693 14.63 -31.30 44.00
N ARG A 694 14.74 -30.97 45.30
CA ARG A 694 15.87 -30.18 45.83
C ARG A 694 17.20 -30.90 45.65
N GLU A 695 17.24 -32.20 45.90
CA GLU A 695 18.45 -33.00 45.72
C GLU A 695 18.90 -33.01 44.25
N PHE A 696 17.97 -33.11 43.31
CA PHE A 696 18.25 -33.00 41.88
C PHE A 696 18.80 -31.63 41.50
N GLY A 697 18.15 -30.55 41.96
CA GLY A 697 18.62 -29.18 41.75
C GLY A 697 20.01 -28.95 42.35
N GLN A 698 20.25 -29.44 43.56
CA GLN A 698 21.54 -29.32 44.23
C GLN A 698 22.63 -30.12 43.51
N ALA A 699 22.35 -31.35 43.06
CA ALA A 699 23.31 -32.16 42.31
C ALA A 699 23.71 -31.50 40.98
N ALA A 700 22.77 -30.84 40.30
CA ALA A 700 23.05 -30.07 39.09
C ALA A 700 23.92 -28.84 39.37
N TYR A 701 23.61 -28.11 40.45
CA TYR A 701 24.41 -26.97 40.91
C TYR A 701 25.83 -27.38 41.30
N ASP A 702 25.97 -28.44 42.11
CA ASP A 702 27.27 -28.93 42.59
C ASP A 702 28.16 -29.37 41.43
N LEU A 703 27.58 -30.00 40.40
CA LEU A 703 28.33 -30.36 39.18
C LEU A 703 28.79 -29.11 38.42
N ALA A 704 27.92 -28.13 38.23
CA ALA A 704 28.27 -26.88 37.56
C ALA A 704 29.39 -26.15 38.31
N GLU A 705 29.31 -26.06 39.64
CA GLU A 705 30.35 -25.47 40.49
C GLU A 705 31.67 -26.27 40.44
N ALA A 706 31.59 -27.60 40.42
CA ALA A 706 32.73 -28.50 40.30
C ALA A 706 33.43 -28.41 38.95
N LEU A 707 32.73 -28.04 37.87
CA LEU A 707 33.29 -27.84 36.53
C LEU A 707 33.80 -26.41 36.29
N ALA A 708 33.13 -25.41 36.87
CA ALA A 708 33.40 -23.99 36.63
C ALA A 708 34.65 -23.48 37.36
N CYS A 709 35.49 -22.70 36.67
CA CYS A 709 36.61 -22.03 37.34
C CYS A 709 36.10 -20.95 38.32
N PRO A 710 36.55 -20.92 39.59
CA PRO A 710 36.12 -19.93 40.59
C PRO A 710 36.50 -18.47 40.29
N GLN A 711 37.22 -18.20 39.20
CA GLN A 711 37.62 -16.85 38.79
C GLN A 711 36.96 -16.43 37.47
N CYS A 712 37.00 -17.29 36.45
CA CYS A 712 36.41 -16.98 35.14
C CYS A 712 34.95 -17.48 35.00
N GLY A 713 34.43 -18.26 35.95
CA GLY A 713 33.09 -18.85 35.89
C GLY A 713 32.91 -19.93 34.81
N HIS A 714 33.89 -20.11 33.92
CA HIS A 714 33.80 -21.01 32.78
C HIS A 714 34.45 -22.37 33.02
N ILE A 715 33.96 -23.38 32.31
CA ILE A 715 34.57 -24.71 32.23
C ILE A 715 35.91 -24.59 31.48
N PRO A 716 37.03 -25.14 32.01
CA PRO A 716 38.33 -25.12 31.34
C PRO A 716 38.26 -25.71 29.93
N LYS A 717 38.51 -24.89 28.90
CA LYS A 717 38.35 -25.27 27.48
C LYS A 717 39.65 -25.25 26.67
N ASN A 718 40.64 -24.46 27.08
CA ASN A 718 41.87 -24.29 26.29
C ASN A 718 42.73 -25.53 26.40
N VAL A 719 43.01 -26.15 25.28
CA VAL A 719 43.88 -27.32 25.17
C VAL A 719 45.31 -26.94 25.55
N ARG A 720 45.90 -27.69 26.48
CA ARG A 720 47.32 -27.63 26.86
C ARG A 720 47.91 -29.04 26.74
N SER A 721 49.20 -29.19 27.05
CA SER A 721 49.97 -30.42 26.88
C SER A 721 49.26 -31.71 27.32
N ASP A 722 48.67 -31.70 28.51
CA ASP A 722 48.14 -32.89 29.20
C ASP A 722 46.73 -32.66 29.79
N HIS A 723 46.20 -31.44 29.68
CA HIS A 723 44.95 -31.02 30.31
C HIS A 723 44.29 -29.86 29.56
N ARG A 724 43.04 -29.55 29.93
CA ARG A 724 42.35 -28.32 29.52
C ARG A 724 42.42 -27.29 30.65
N GLY A 725 42.79 -26.05 30.33
CA GLY A 725 42.92 -24.94 31.28
C GLY A 725 41.99 -23.76 30.99
N CYS A 726 41.74 -22.89 31.97
CA CYS A 726 41.14 -21.58 31.71
C CYS A 726 42.20 -20.57 31.21
N SER A 727 41.76 -19.47 30.60
CA SER A 727 42.59 -18.33 30.19
C SER A 727 43.05 -17.45 31.37
N CYS A 728 42.66 -17.78 32.61
CA CYS A 728 43.08 -17.07 33.82
C CYS A 728 44.60 -17.08 34.01
N ASP A 729 45.10 -16.11 34.78
CA ASP A 729 46.50 -16.03 35.22
C ASP A 729 47.00 -17.38 35.76
N ALA A 730 48.26 -17.72 35.48
CA ALA A 730 48.88 -19.01 35.74
C ALA A 730 48.83 -19.45 37.21
N LYS A 731 48.67 -18.49 38.13
CA LYS A 731 48.50 -18.71 39.56
C LYS A 731 47.13 -19.29 39.96
N TYR A 732 46.13 -19.27 39.08
CA TYR A 732 44.71 -19.57 39.39
C TYR A 732 44.08 -20.66 38.50
N GLN A 733 44.90 -21.46 37.81
CA GLN A 733 44.40 -22.37 36.78
C GLN A 733 43.64 -23.57 37.36
N THR A 734 42.33 -23.62 37.10
CA THR A 734 41.55 -24.86 37.13
C THR A 734 41.96 -25.72 35.93
N ARG A 735 42.33 -26.98 36.19
CA ARG A 735 42.75 -27.94 35.17
C ARG A 735 41.75 -29.08 35.08
N LEU A 736 41.28 -29.38 33.88
CA LEU A 736 40.41 -30.51 33.58
C LEU A 736 41.20 -31.59 32.83
N TYR A 737 41.25 -32.78 33.42
CA TYR A 737 41.88 -33.98 32.88
C TYR A 737 40.81 -35.01 32.53
N PRO A 738 41.03 -35.93 31.57
CA PRO A 738 42.13 -35.93 30.59
C PRO A 738 41.95 -34.83 29.52
N MET A 739 42.95 -34.62 28.66
CA MET A 739 42.83 -33.69 27.52
C MET A 739 41.81 -34.19 26.47
N ASN A 740 41.87 -35.49 26.15
CA ASN A 740 41.04 -36.18 25.15
C ASN A 740 40.58 -37.55 25.71
N LEU A 741 39.52 -38.14 25.14
CA LEU A 741 38.96 -39.45 25.53
C LEU A 741 39.34 -40.62 24.61
N ASN A 742 40.21 -40.36 23.63
CA ASN A 742 40.73 -41.36 22.69
C ASN A 742 41.67 -42.33 23.40
#